data_AF-A0A927HBC7-F1
#
_entry.id   AF-A0A927HBC7-F1
#
_cell.length_a   1.000
_cell.length_b   1.000
_cell.length_c   1.000
_cell.angle_alpha   90.00
_cell.angle_beta   90.00
_cell.angle_gamma   90.00
#
_symmetry.space_group_name_H-M   'P 1'
#
loop_
_entity.id
_entity.type
_entity.pdbx_description
1 polymer ?
#
loop_
_entity_poly.entity_id
_entity_poly.type
_entity_poly.pdbx_seq_one_letter_code
_entity_poly.pdbx_strand_id
1 'polypeptide(L)'
;MKIHKGLILIGTLILALVNLPKITYANTDYSIYSIETGEFLGEENVRNALYKLQADTGWYAQYQSTGKSIPYYQVISDEIIGESNAREQLNNIERNYGVSGTYSPVGLQAPSYKIISGGFKKDIIQGVLEDFKQSTGISATTEPTGQRKAKERIVTGGFYGENAVKDVVYQFTQATGIDATYRPMGEYKEYKQVLSGGFYGEENTKLILQEFVKSTGVDATYEAVQYSETYNVITGGFYGEETVQSVLNRINSDLGVTGTVLQTNLENIYQIKFDSLSESMMTKLSKYLNDNNWWYSASSNGKIGVVFRIVSEPLLNEGKLTEALNYFTSRNWWATISPTGMKENMTFQIVSSPIDDQSKLDVALNFFKEKGWWVTKETTNEYYYPYYQIVTEPIVEKDKLNAGLAFFKTNNWWVSTAPTGNSGYTTFRLVTNPILGYEKASNIKNSLENNGYKATTQATGDKEGYYKIVTGGFLGYENANANAQMLTERYGWWVTTVLIKSGPTITKTFYDVTLDSVLNAQMKMSPQTDLYRNDSAWVSLQYIDSNNKVTATSLNVRSGPGTSYDVVASLSNGSGVTILERKDGWARILLTWRNAKREDVLYYLNPNNFQQGTNSYYQFLDLSKSAGLNVSEVNQKILLNKGILTGKAQAFVDASKAYNINEIYLMSHAFLETGNGTSQLAKGVLVSTVDGKPVTPRWVYNMYGIGAYDGTALRSGSEYAYKQGWFTPEQAIIGGAKFISERYVNHAVYKQNTLYKMRWNPSQPGIHQYATDIAWAYKQVSNISKLYDLLDTYKLVYDVPVYK
;
A
#
# COMPACT_ATOMS: atom_id res chain seq x y z
N MET A 1 -42.81 -53.29 -12.79
CA MET A 1 -43.23 -51.99 -13.35
C MET A 1 -42.29 -50.90 -12.83
N LYS A 2 -41.53 -50.25 -13.74
CA LYS A 2 -40.81 -48.95 -13.66
C LYS A 2 -40.11 -48.53 -12.32
N ILE A 3 -38.76 -48.51 -12.20
CA ILE A 3 -37.73 -47.55 -12.70
C ILE A 3 -37.25 -46.54 -11.62
N HIS A 4 -35.93 -46.58 -11.36
CA HIS A 4 -34.96 -45.57 -10.84
C HIS A 4 -34.93 -45.25 -9.33
N LYS A 5 -33.87 -45.60 -8.57
CA LYS A 5 -32.45 -45.16 -8.55
C LYS A 5 -32.23 -43.73 -8.00
N GLY A 6 -31.55 -43.65 -6.86
CA GLY A 6 -31.02 -42.42 -6.26
C GLY A 6 -30.24 -42.70 -4.98
N LEU A 7 -29.08 -43.33 -5.14
CA LEU A 7 -28.04 -43.58 -4.13
C LEU A 7 -27.43 -42.24 -3.67
N ILE A 8 -27.28 -41.97 -2.37
CA ILE A 8 -26.27 -40.99 -1.90
C ILE A 8 -25.45 -41.62 -0.78
N LEU A 9 -24.16 -41.73 -1.12
CA LEU A 9 -23.06 -42.37 -0.43
C LEU A 9 -22.49 -41.42 0.64
N ILE A 10 -22.01 -42.02 1.73
CA ILE A 10 -21.03 -41.46 2.65
C ILE A 10 -19.75 -41.13 1.85
N GLY A 11 -19.25 -39.91 1.96
CA GLY A 11 -18.06 -39.45 1.23
C GLY A 11 -17.35 -38.28 1.91
N THR A 12 -16.37 -38.63 2.76
CA THR A 12 -15.06 -37.95 2.93
C THR A 12 -14.99 -36.43 2.84
N LEU A 13 -14.75 -35.81 4.00
CA LEU A 13 -14.12 -34.51 4.16
C LEU A 13 -12.68 -34.57 3.59
N ILE A 14 -12.52 -34.28 2.31
CA ILE A 14 -11.20 -33.99 1.73
C ILE A 14 -10.88 -32.55 2.10
N LEU A 15 -10.00 -32.37 3.09
CA LEU A 15 -9.20 -31.16 3.25
C LEU A 15 -8.33 -31.04 1.99
N ALA A 16 -8.87 -30.43 0.94
CA ALA A 16 -8.04 -29.89 -0.12
C ALA A 16 -7.38 -28.64 0.48
N LEU A 17 -6.14 -28.80 0.93
CA LEU A 17 -5.15 -27.72 0.99
C LEU A 17 -5.04 -27.12 -0.41
N VAL A 18 -5.97 -26.23 -0.76
CA VAL A 18 -5.72 -25.27 -1.81
C VAL A 18 -4.73 -24.30 -1.19
N ASN A 19 -3.47 -24.42 -1.59
CA ASN A 19 -2.52 -23.34 -1.48
C ASN A 19 -3.21 -22.10 -2.08
N LEU A 20 -3.71 -21.22 -1.20
CA LEU A 20 -4.02 -19.87 -1.62
C LEU A 20 -2.72 -19.33 -2.21
N PRO A 21 -2.72 -18.82 -3.46
CA PRO A 21 -1.54 -18.13 -3.94
C PRO A 21 -1.23 -17.03 -2.91
N LYS A 22 0.01 -17.01 -2.42
CA LYS A 22 0.59 -15.81 -1.81
C LYS A 22 0.54 -14.72 -2.87
N ILE A 23 -0.60 -14.04 -3.00
CA ILE A 23 -0.66 -12.78 -3.73
C ILE A 23 -0.20 -11.74 -2.73
N THR A 24 1.11 -11.53 -2.67
CA THR A 24 1.68 -10.26 -2.25
C THR A 24 1.12 -9.20 -3.20
N TYR A 25 0.12 -8.44 -2.75
CA TYR A 25 -0.29 -7.21 -3.45
C TYR A 25 0.76 -6.13 -3.19
N ALA A 26 1.92 -6.28 -3.84
CA ALA A 26 2.83 -5.18 -4.04
C ALA A 26 2.19 -4.22 -5.05
N ASN A 27 1.97 -2.96 -4.65
CA ASN A 27 1.61 -1.82 -5.49
C ASN A 27 0.52 -2.08 -6.54
N THR A 28 -0.74 -2.22 -6.10
CA THR A 28 -1.87 -2.00 -7.02
C THR A 28 -2.25 -0.52 -6.94
N ASP A 29 -2.04 0.21 -8.02
CA ASP A 29 -2.47 1.61 -8.12
C ASP A 29 -4.01 1.65 -8.23
N TYR A 30 -4.65 2.09 -7.16
CA TYR A 30 -6.11 2.30 -7.08
C TYR A 30 -6.52 3.73 -7.42
N SER A 31 -5.60 4.54 -7.97
CA SER A 31 -5.90 5.89 -8.40
C SER A 31 -6.94 5.86 -9.52
N ILE A 32 -7.97 6.66 -9.35
CA ILE A 32 -9.04 6.76 -10.33
C ILE A 32 -8.69 7.87 -11.31
N TYR A 33 -8.75 7.59 -12.60
CA TYR A 33 -8.47 8.55 -13.66
C TYR A 33 -9.71 8.78 -14.54
N SER A 34 -9.87 9.98 -15.07
CA SER A 34 -10.79 10.27 -16.18
C SER A 34 -9.99 10.54 -17.45
N ILE A 35 -10.44 10.02 -18.59
CA ILE A 35 -9.88 10.34 -19.91
C ILE A 35 -10.69 11.49 -20.53
N GLU A 36 -9.98 12.51 -21.00
CA GLU A 36 -10.51 13.62 -21.79
C GLU A 36 -10.01 13.49 -23.22
N THR A 37 -10.91 13.44 -24.19
CA THR A 37 -10.57 13.35 -25.62
C THR A 37 -10.40 14.73 -26.25
N GLY A 38 -9.79 14.79 -27.44
CA GLY A 38 -9.68 15.99 -28.27
C GLY A 38 -11.04 16.54 -28.74
N GLU A 39 -11.02 17.72 -29.36
CA GLU A 39 -12.23 18.47 -29.73
C GLU A 39 -12.92 17.90 -30.98
N PHE A 40 -14.22 17.60 -30.87
CA PHE A 40 -15.11 17.22 -31.97
C PHE A 40 -15.86 18.45 -32.49
N LEU A 41 -15.89 18.64 -33.81
CA LEU A 41 -16.65 19.71 -34.45
C LEU A 41 -18.14 19.32 -34.52
N GLY A 42 -19.01 20.01 -33.77
CA GLY A 42 -20.47 19.83 -33.82
C GLY A 42 -21.03 18.71 -32.92
N GLU A 43 -22.24 18.94 -32.40
CA GLU A 43 -22.89 18.10 -31.38
C GLU A 43 -23.26 16.70 -31.88
N GLU A 44 -23.61 16.58 -33.15
CA GLU A 44 -23.98 15.32 -33.77
C GLU A 44 -22.79 14.36 -33.88
N ASN A 45 -21.60 14.89 -34.18
CA ASN A 45 -20.39 14.09 -34.32
C ASN A 45 -19.92 13.51 -32.98
N VAL A 46 -19.97 14.29 -31.89
CA VAL A 46 -19.63 13.79 -30.56
C VAL A 46 -20.67 12.79 -30.03
N ARG A 47 -21.95 12.98 -30.38
CA ARG A 47 -23.04 12.07 -30.00
C ARG A 47 -22.91 10.72 -30.70
N ASN A 48 -22.56 10.71 -31.98
CA ASN A 48 -22.30 9.49 -32.75
C ASN A 48 -21.04 8.76 -32.26
N ALA A 49 -19.98 9.50 -31.91
CA ALA A 49 -18.79 8.93 -31.29
C ALA A 49 -19.10 8.28 -29.93
N LEU A 50 -19.94 8.92 -29.12
CA LEU A 50 -20.42 8.39 -27.83
C LEU A 50 -21.23 7.11 -27.98
N TYR A 51 -22.18 7.06 -28.92
CA TYR A 51 -22.96 5.85 -29.18
C TYR A 51 -22.08 4.68 -29.60
N LYS A 52 -21.07 4.94 -30.44
CA LYS A 52 -20.14 3.92 -30.90
C LYS A 52 -19.20 3.45 -29.77
N LEU A 53 -18.67 4.36 -28.97
CA LEU A 53 -17.83 4.05 -27.80
C LEU A 53 -18.60 3.17 -26.80
N GLN A 54 -19.84 3.54 -26.48
CA GLN A 54 -20.70 2.78 -25.58
C GLN A 54 -21.04 1.38 -26.14
N ALA A 55 -21.31 1.27 -27.44
CA ALA A 55 -21.64 0.00 -28.08
C ALA A 55 -20.44 -0.96 -28.14
N ASP A 56 -19.25 -0.45 -28.41
CA ASP A 56 -18.05 -1.27 -28.63
C ASP A 56 -17.33 -1.64 -27.31
N THR A 57 -17.43 -0.81 -26.28
CA THR A 57 -16.65 -0.96 -25.03
C THR A 57 -17.52 -1.11 -23.77
N GLY A 58 -18.83 -0.88 -23.86
CA GLY A 58 -19.72 -0.83 -22.69
C GLY A 58 -19.50 0.40 -21.80
N TRP A 59 -18.65 1.33 -22.23
CA TRP A 59 -18.20 2.46 -21.44
C TRP A 59 -19.14 3.66 -21.56
N TYR A 60 -19.51 4.25 -20.43
CA TYR A 60 -20.35 5.43 -20.35
C TYR A 60 -19.48 6.68 -20.26
N ALA A 61 -19.75 7.65 -21.13
CA ALA A 61 -19.04 8.91 -21.18
C ALA A 61 -20.03 10.04 -21.47
N GLN A 62 -19.64 11.27 -21.11
CA GLN A 62 -20.44 12.46 -21.35
C GLN A 62 -19.68 13.43 -22.24
N TYR A 63 -20.38 14.37 -22.88
CA TYR A 63 -19.75 15.41 -23.66
C TYR A 63 -20.10 16.81 -23.14
N GLN A 64 -19.13 17.72 -23.24
CA GLN A 64 -19.31 19.12 -22.86
C GLN A 64 -18.82 20.07 -23.95
N SER A 65 -19.47 21.23 -24.11
CA SER A 65 -19.03 22.26 -25.05
C SER A 65 -17.77 22.95 -24.55
N THR A 66 -16.80 23.19 -25.44
CA THR A 66 -15.52 23.85 -25.08
C THR A 66 -15.58 25.37 -25.13
N GLY A 67 -16.73 25.96 -25.47
CA GLY A 67 -16.96 27.42 -25.40
C GLY A 67 -16.32 28.26 -26.53
N LYS A 68 -15.75 27.63 -27.57
CA LYS A 68 -15.22 28.32 -28.77
C LYS A 68 -16.35 28.75 -29.73
N SER A 69 -16.07 29.70 -30.64
CA SER A 69 -17.07 30.39 -31.50
C SER A 69 -17.78 29.53 -32.56
N ILE A 70 -17.53 28.22 -32.55
CA ILE A 70 -18.24 27.16 -33.28
C ILE A 70 -18.31 26.00 -32.27
N PRO A 71 -19.43 25.30 -32.04
CA PRO A 71 -19.57 24.43 -30.88
C PRO A 71 -18.72 23.16 -31.04
N TYR A 72 -17.52 23.20 -30.46
CA TYR A 72 -16.68 22.04 -30.27
C TYR A 72 -17.06 21.35 -28.98
N TYR A 73 -17.03 20.02 -28.98
CA TYR A 73 -17.38 19.18 -27.86
C TYR A 73 -16.25 18.21 -27.55
N GLN A 74 -16.07 17.84 -26.29
CA GLN A 74 -15.08 16.85 -25.87
C GLN A 74 -15.77 15.76 -25.06
N VAL A 75 -15.31 14.51 -25.20
CA VAL A 75 -15.81 13.36 -24.44
C VAL A 75 -14.97 13.20 -23.18
N ILE A 76 -15.65 13.13 -22.03
CA ILE A 76 -15.08 12.86 -20.72
C ILE A 76 -15.60 11.50 -20.27
N SER A 77 -14.68 10.60 -19.97
CA SER A 77 -15.03 9.26 -19.51
C SER A 77 -15.51 9.23 -18.06
N ASP A 78 -16.23 8.16 -17.72
CA ASP A 78 -16.37 7.73 -16.33
C ASP A 78 -15.00 7.32 -15.72
N GLU A 79 -15.02 7.02 -14.41
CA GLU A 79 -13.85 6.70 -13.60
C GLU A 79 -13.16 5.39 -14.03
N ILE A 80 -11.85 5.46 -14.27
CA ILE A 80 -10.99 4.32 -14.64
C ILE A 80 -10.05 4.01 -13.48
N ILE A 81 -10.06 2.78 -12.99
CA ILE A 81 -9.18 2.35 -11.88
C ILE A 81 -7.80 2.00 -12.43
N GLY A 82 -6.77 2.68 -11.90
CA GLY A 82 -5.35 2.46 -12.16
C GLY A 82 -4.82 3.18 -13.40
N GLU A 83 -3.68 3.85 -13.26
CA GLU A 83 -3.07 4.66 -14.33
C GLU A 83 -2.76 3.84 -15.59
N SER A 84 -2.27 2.61 -15.41
CA SER A 84 -1.95 1.72 -16.53
C SER A 84 -3.19 1.32 -17.34
N ASN A 85 -4.34 1.15 -16.68
CA ASN A 85 -5.60 0.83 -17.35
C ASN A 85 -6.15 2.07 -18.08
N ALA A 86 -6.08 3.25 -17.46
CA ALA A 86 -6.44 4.51 -18.12
C ALA A 86 -5.58 4.78 -19.36
N ARG A 87 -4.28 4.50 -19.29
CA ARG A 87 -3.37 4.59 -20.43
C ARG A 87 -3.69 3.56 -21.53
N GLU A 88 -4.02 2.33 -21.16
CA GLU A 88 -4.39 1.27 -22.13
C GLU A 88 -5.69 1.61 -22.86
N GLN A 89 -6.70 2.11 -22.14
CA GLN A 89 -7.96 2.56 -22.74
C GLN A 89 -7.77 3.79 -23.63
N LEU A 90 -6.91 4.75 -23.25
CA LEU A 90 -6.55 5.90 -24.11
C LEU A 90 -5.92 5.43 -25.43
N ASN A 91 -4.98 4.49 -25.34
CA ASN A 91 -4.29 3.94 -26.51
C ASN A 91 -5.26 3.16 -27.43
N ASN A 92 -6.25 2.47 -26.86
CA ASN A 92 -7.28 1.77 -27.62
C ASN A 92 -8.24 2.75 -28.32
N ILE A 93 -8.60 3.87 -27.67
CA ILE A 93 -9.41 4.93 -28.27
C ILE A 93 -8.67 5.55 -29.47
N GLU A 94 -7.40 5.89 -29.27
CA GLU A 94 -6.58 6.51 -30.31
C GLU A 94 -6.37 5.56 -31.51
N ARG A 95 -6.11 4.28 -31.25
CA ARG A 95 -5.90 3.26 -32.30
C ARG A 95 -7.17 2.92 -33.09
N ASN A 96 -8.32 2.78 -32.45
CA ASN A 96 -9.54 2.29 -33.10
C ASN A 96 -10.42 3.41 -33.66
N TYR A 97 -10.30 4.63 -33.14
CA TYR A 97 -11.19 5.73 -33.49
C TYR A 97 -10.45 7.01 -33.93
N GLY A 98 -9.12 7.05 -33.87
CA GLY A 98 -8.31 8.19 -34.34
C GLY A 98 -8.45 9.45 -33.50
N VAL A 99 -8.91 9.31 -32.25
CA VAL A 99 -9.17 10.41 -31.31
C VAL A 99 -8.08 10.41 -30.24
N SER A 100 -7.26 11.46 -30.21
CA SER A 100 -6.25 11.67 -29.16
C SER A 100 -6.87 12.25 -27.88
N GLY A 101 -6.20 12.10 -26.74
CA GLY A 101 -6.73 12.55 -25.44
C GLY A 101 -5.69 12.57 -24.32
N THR A 102 -6.12 12.96 -23.11
CA THR A 102 -5.31 13.01 -21.88
C THR A 102 -6.04 12.30 -20.74
N TYR A 103 -5.36 11.95 -19.66
CA TYR A 103 -5.97 11.34 -18.47
C TYR A 103 -5.54 12.04 -17.17
N SER A 104 -6.43 12.17 -16.18
CA SER A 104 -6.19 12.91 -14.92
C SER A 104 -6.85 12.24 -13.69
N PRO A 105 -6.25 12.29 -12.48
CA PRO A 105 -6.77 11.59 -11.30
C PRO A 105 -7.97 12.27 -10.59
N VAL A 106 -8.82 11.50 -9.89
CA VAL A 106 -10.09 11.92 -9.23
C VAL A 106 -10.14 11.54 -7.72
N GLY A 107 -10.37 12.53 -6.82
CA GLY A 107 -10.66 12.35 -5.37
C GLY A 107 -9.89 13.30 -4.41
N LEU A 108 -10.12 13.22 -3.07
CA LEU A 108 -9.31 13.94 -2.06
C LEU A 108 -8.16 13.11 -1.48
N GLN A 109 -6.95 13.62 -1.66
CA GLN A 109 -5.73 13.17 -1.01
C GLN A 109 -5.72 13.54 0.49
N ALA A 110 -5.67 12.55 1.40
CA ALA A 110 -5.19 12.76 2.77
C ALA A 110 -3.74 12.27 2.87
N PRO A 111 -2.80 13.09 3.37
CA PRO A 111 -1.40 12.69 3.49
C PRO A 111 -1.30 11.47 4.40
N SER A 112 -0.62 10.42 3.93
CA SER A 112 -0.35 9.24 4.74
C SER A 112 0.93 9.44 5.55
N TYR A 113 0.94 8.89 6.76
CA TYR A 113 2.05 8.96 7.68
C TYR A 113 2.49 7.56 8.09
N LYS A 114 3.79 7.36 8.24
CA LYS A 114 4.32 6.20 8.96
C LYS A 114 4.60 6.59 10.40
N ILE A 115 4.31 5.70 11.34
CA ILE A 115 4.82 5.81 12.71
C ILE A 115 6.20 5.18 12.73
N ILE A 116 7.17 5.87 13.33
CA ILE A 116 8.54 5.43 13.48
C ILE A 116 8.89 5.48 14.96
N SER A 117 9.21 4.32 15.54
CA SER A 117 9.61 4.20 16.95
C SER A 117 11.09 4.53 17.18
N GLY A 118 11.49 4.54 18.45
CA GLY A 118 12.90 4.50 18.84
C GLY A 118 13.52 3.13 18.57
N GLY A 119 14.83 3.04 18.83
CA GLY A 119 15.59 1.80 18.66
C GLY A 119 15.39 0.81 19.81
N PHE A 120 15.02 -0.42 19.48
CA PHE A 120 14.96 -1.58 20.35
C PHE A 120 16.06 -2.57 20.01
N LYS A 121 16.53 -3.33 21.00
CA LYS A 121 17.48 -4.41 20.76
C LYS A 121 16.81 -5.56 20.01
N LYS A 122 17.62 -6.32 19.26
CA LYS A 122 17.18 -7.43 18.39
C LYS A 122 16.41 -8.53 19.12
N ASP A 123 16.76 -8.79 20.38
CA ASP A 123 16.17 -9.81 21.25
C ASP A 123 14.75 -9.46 21.74
N ILE A 124 14.43 -8.17 21.89
CA ILE A 124 13.11 -7.74 22.38
C ILE A 124 12.17 -7.25 21.28
N ILE A 125 12.68 -6.78 20.15
CA ILE A 125 11.86 -6.03 19.17
C ILE A 125 10.73 -6.86 18.56
N GLN A 126 10.89 -8.17 18.38
CA GLN A 126 9.82 -9.01 17.83
C GLN A 126 8.62 -9.08 18.78
N GLY A 127 8.86 -9.19 20.09
CA GLY A 127 7.78 -9.12 21.09
C GLY A 127 7.09 -7.75 21.08
N VAL A 128 7.86 -6.66 21.01
CA VAL A 128 7.30 -5.29 20.91
C VAL A 128 6.46 -5.11 19.63
N LEU A 129 6.88 -5.70 18.51
CA LEU A 129 6.14 -5.66 17.25
C LEU A 129 4.82 -6.42 17.33
N GLU A 130 4.82 -7.62 17.94
CA GLU A 130 3.62 -8.41 18.16
C GLU A 130 2.64 -7.69 19.09
N ASP A 131 3.11 -7.16 20.21
CA ASP A 131 2.31 -6.38 21.16
C ASP A 131 1.71 -5.13 20.51
N PHE A 132 2.49 -4.42 19.68
CA PHE A 132 2.03 -3.27 18.92
C PHE A 132 0.89 -3.65 17.97
N LYS A 133 1.08 -4.72 17.19
CA LYS A 133 0.08 -5.20 16.24
C LYS A 133 -1.18 -5.67 16.95
N GLN A 134 -1.06 -6.38 18.07
CA GLN A 134 -2.19 -6.88 18.84
C GLN A 134 -2.98 -5.75 19.51
N SER A 135 -2.29 -4.73 20.03
CA SER A 135 -2.91 -3.62 20.74
C SER A 135 -3.56 -2.59 19.80
N THR A 136 -3.03 -2.43 18.60
CA THR A 136 -3.43 -1.33 17.69
C THR A 136 -4.12 -1.80 16.41
N GLY A 137 -3.94 -3.07 16.04
CA GLY A 137 -4.37 -3.61 14.74
C GLY A 137 -3.58 -3.06 13.54
N ILE A 138 -2.49 -2.32 13.77
CA ILE A 138 -1.69 -1.68 12.73
C ILE A 138 -0.58 -2.63 12.29
N SER A 139 -0.46 -2.85 10.98
CA SER A 139 0.67 -3.58 10.39
C SER A 139 1.94 -2.73 10.41
N ALA A 140 3.04 -3.35 10.85
CA ALA A 140 4.35 -2.72 10.90
C ALA A 140 5.46 -3.74 10.63
N THR A 141 6.64 -3.22 10.32
CA THR A 141 7.87 -3.99 10.10
C THR A 141 8.99 -3.44 10.98
N THR A 142 10.11 -4.15 11.04
CA THR A 142 11.33 -3.69 11.74
C THR A 142 12.39 -3.24 10.74
N GLU A 143 12.96 -2.06 10.96
CA GLU A 143 14.07 -1.53 10.17
C GLU A 143 15.32 -1.35 11.04
N PRO A 144 16.54 -1.61 10.54
CA PRO A 144 17.77 -1.31 11.29
C PRO A 144 17.92 0.19 11.54
N THR A 145 18.40 0.58 12.73
CA THR A 145 18.61 1.99 13.09
C THR A 145 19.91 2.21 13.86
N GLY A 146 20.43 3.44 13.80
CA GLY A 146 21.70 3.83 14.44
C GLY A 146 22.96 3.42 13.65
N GLN A 147 24.12 3.53 14.31
CA GLN A 147 25.40 3.18 13.70
C GLN A 147 25.63 1.66 13.68
N ARG A 148 26.01 1.14 12.52
CA ARG A 148 26.48 -0.24 12.38
C ARG A 148 27.73 -0.47 13.24
N LYS A 149 27.81 -1.63 13.89
CA LYS A 149 28.99 -2.09 14.64
C LYS A 149 29.63 -3.26 13.91
N ALA A 150 30.97 -3.28 13.90
CA ALA A 150 31.71 -4.42 13.38
C ALA A 150 31.53 -5.62 14.33
N LYS A 151 31.30 -6.80 13.78
CA LYS A 151 31.32 -8.04 14.54
C LYS A 151 32.75 -8.36 14.96
N GLU A 152 32.91 -8.99 16.10
CA GLU A 152 34.19 -9.45 16.62
C GLU A 152 34.26 -10.97 16.50
N ARG A 153 35.44 -11.53 16.27
CA ARG A 153 35.67 -12.97 16.40
C ARG A 153 36.78 -13.22 17.39
N ILE A 154 36.83 -14.42 17.95
CA ILE A 154 37.98 -14.84 18.76
C ILE A 154 39.01 -15.53 17.88
N VAL A 155 40.27 -15.36 18.28
CA VAL A 155 41.44 -15.94 17.63
C VAL A 155 42.39 -16.45 18.71
N THR A 156 42.83 -17.69 18.60
CA THR A 156 43.61 -18.37 19.64
C THR A 156 45.11 -18.44 19.36
N GLY A 157 45.90 -19.06 20.25
CA GLY A 157 47.29 -19.41 19.97
C GLY A 157 47.38 -20.61 19.02
N GLY A 158 48.60 -21.06 18.75
CA GLY A 158 48.84 -22.27 17.96
C GLY A 158 48.62 -23.55 18.77
N PHE A 159 47.82 -24.46 18.23
CA PHE A 159 47.64 -25.84 18.69
C PHE A 159 48.43 -26.79 17.79
N TYR A 160 49.19 -27.71 18.38
CA TYR A 160 50.02 -28.65 17.63
C TYR A 160 49.21 -29.87 17.17
N GLY A 161 49.23 -30.16 15.87
CA GLY A 161 48.55 -31.30 15.24
C GLY A 161 47.08 -31.02 14.85
N GLU A 162 46.70 -31.47 13.65
CA GLU A 162 45.38 -31.17 13.08
C GLU A 162 44.23 -31.86 13.84
N ASN A 163 44.44 -33.09 14.29
CA ASN A 163 43.41 -33.81 15.07
C ASN A 163 43.16 -33.15 16.43
N ALA A 164 44.22 -32.70 17.10
CA ALA A 164 44.09 -32.02 18.38
C ALA A 164 43.31 -30.70 18.25
N VAL A 165 43.58 -29.89 17.22
CA VAL A 165 42.82 -28.65 17.00
C VAL A 165 41.36 -28.93 16.62
N LYS A 166 41.08 -29.99 15.85
CA LYS A 166 39.70 -30.43 15.54
C LYS A 166 38.92 -30.77 16.81
N ASP A 167 39.54 -31.49 17.73
CA ASP A 167 38.93 -31.84 19.02
C ASP A 167 38.63 -30.59 19.86
N VAL A 168 39.55 -29.63 19.89
CA VAL A 168 39.34 -28.35 20.60
C VAL A 168 38.23 -27.53 19.95
N VAL A 169 38.17 -27.47 18.62
CA VAL A 169 37.05 -26.82 17.89
C VAL A 169 35.72 -27.48 18.24
N TYR A 170 35.67 -28.82 18.23
CA TYR A 170 34.45 -29.54 18.61
C TYR A 170 34.02 -29.21 20.05
N GLN A 171 34.93 -29.28 21.01
CA GLN A 171 34.65 -28.93 22.41
C GLN A 171 34.18 -27.49 22.57
N PHE A 172 34.82 -26.54 21.86
CA PHE A 172 34.44 -25.13 21.86
C PHE A 172 33.00 -24.95 21.35
N THR A 173 32.68 -25.55 20.20
CA THR A 173 31.34 -25.45 19.61
C THR A 173 30.28 -26.05 20.54
N GLN A 174 30.55 -27.21 21.15
CA GLN A 174 29.61 -27.84 22.09
C GLN A 174 29.41 -27.00 23.36
N ALA A 175 30.47 -26.41 23.92
CA ALA A 175 30.39 -25.65 25.16
C ALA A 175 29.75 -24.27 25.00
N THR A 176 29.94 -23.63 23.84
CA THR A 176 29.57 -22.22 23.63
C THR A 176 28.39 -22.04 22.66
N GLY A 177 28.10 -23.03 21.83
CA GLY A 177 27.16 -22.92 20.72
C GLY A 177 27.65 -21.98 19.60
N ILE A 178 28.95 -21.66 19.56
CA ILE A 178 29.56 -20.77 18.57
C ILE A 178 30.37 -21.62 17.61
N ASP A 179 30.10 -21.48 16.31
CA ASP A 179 30.88 -22.15 15.28
C ASP A 179 32.30 -21.60 15.21
N ALA A 180 33.27 -22.50 15.05
CA ALA A 180 34.67 -22.14 14.82
C ALA A 180 35.29 -23.03 13.76
N THR A 181 36.34 -22.50 13.14
CA THR A 181 37.23 -23.24 12.24
C THR A 181 38.65 -23.11 12.75
N TYR A 182 39.59 -23.77 12.07
CA TYR A 182 41.00 -23.60 12.33
C TYR A 182 41.73 -23.32 11.02
N ARG A 183 42.84 -22.61 11.11
CA ARG A 183 43.73 -22.32 9.99
C ARG A 183 45.18 -22.60 10.37
N PRO A 184 46.03 -23.04 9.44
CA PRO A 184 47.46 -23.17 9.67
C PRO A 184 48.09 -21.87 10.18
N MET A 185 49.05 -21.98 11.09
CA MET A 185 49.83 -20.87 11.62
C MET A 185 51.25 -21.34 11.91
N GLY A 186 52.28 -20.69 11.38
CA GLY A 186 53.69 -21.02 11.66
C GLY A 186 54.35 -21.89 10.58
N GLU A 187 55.36 -22.66 10.99
CA GLU A 187 56.20 -23.47 10.08
C GLU A 187 55.51 -24.80 9.68
N TYR A 188 55.81 -25.24 8.46
CA TYR A 188 55.42 -26.55 7.94
C TYR A 188 56.59 -27.53 8.02
N LYS A 189 56.31 -28.84 8.06
CA LYS A 189 57.31 -29.86 7.77
C LYS A 189 57.10 -30.40 6.36
N GLU A 190 58.21 -30.69 5.68
CA GLU A 190 58.19 -31.26 4.34
C GLU A 190 58.37 -32.77 4.43
N TYR A 191 57.49 -33.52 3.76
CA TYR A 191 57.65 -34.96 3.60
C TYR A 191 58.88 -35.26 2.75
N LYS A 192 59.61 -36.30 3.13
CA LYS A 192 60.77 -36.80 2.39
C LYS A 192 60.57 -38.28 2.11
N GLN A 193 61.29 -38.81 1.14
CA GLN A 193 61.28 -40.23 0.81
C GLN A 193 62.70 -40.74 0.61
N VAL A 194 62.91 -42.02 0.83
CA VAL A 194 64.17 -42.71 0.55
C VAL A 194 64.11 -43.26 -0.87
N LEU A 195 65.08 -42.87 -1.70
CA LEU A 195 65.28 -43.37 -3.05
C LEU A 195 66.52 -44.26 -3.06
N SER A 196 66.38 -45.53 -3.45
CA SER A 196 67.54 -46.40 -3.63
C SER A 196 68.24 -46.15 -4.97
N GLY A 197 69.41 -46.76 -5.13
CA GLY A 197 70.05 -46.97 -6.43
C GLY A 197 69.29 -48.01 -7.26
N GLY A 198 69.82 -48.29 -8.45
CA GLY A 198 69.23 -49.24 -9.38
C GLY A 198 69.64 -50.69 -9.10
N PHE A 199 68.65 -51.59 -9.12
CA PHE A 199 68.80 -53.04 -9.04
C PHE A 199 68.43 -53.67 -10.38
N TYR A 200 69.27 -54.58 -10.88
CA TYR A 200 68.99 -55.30 -12.11
C TYR A 200 67.90 -56.36 -11.91
N GLY A 201 66.94 -56.39 -12.83
CA GLY A 201 65.83 -57.35 -12.86
C GLY A 201 64.67 -56.99 -11.93
N GLU A 202 63.45 -57.08 -12.47
CA GLU A 202 62.24 -56.72 -11.75
C GLU A 202 61.99 -57.65 -10.55
N GLU A 203 62.09 -58.96 -10.74
CA GLU A 203 61.84 -59.95 -9.68
C GLU A 203 62.84 -59.83 -8.51
N ASN A 204 64.11 -59.56 -8.81
CA ASN A 204 65.09 -59.30 -7.76
C ASN A 204 64.74 -58.02 -6.98
N THR A 205 64.30 -56.97 -7.68
CA THR A 205 63.87 -55.73 -7.02
C THR A 205 62.64 -55.95 -6.14
N LYS A 206 61.67 -56.76 -6.58
CA LYS A 206 60.49 -57.13 -5.77
C LYS A 206 60.88 -57.86 -4.49
N LEU A 207 61.86 -58.77 -4.54
CA LEU A 207 62.36 -59.46 -3.36
C LEU A 207 63.04 -58.49 -2.38
N ILE A 208 63.89 -57.59 -2.89
CA ILE A 208 64.56 -56.57 -2.07
C ILE A 208 63.52 -55.62 -1.45
N LEU A 209 62.46 -55.26 -2.20
CA LEU A 209 61.36 -54.44 -1.71
C LEU A 209 60.59 -55.12 -0.58
N GLN A 210 60.26 -56.41 -0.73
CA GLN A 210 59.58 -57.17 0.33
C GLN A 210 60.41 -57.23 1.61
N GLU A 211 61.72 -57.43 1.50
CA GLU A 211 62.63 -57.40 2.66
C GLU A 211 62.76 -55.99 3.26
N PHE A 212 62.81 -54.94 2.43
CA PHE A 212 62.83 -53.54 2.88
C PHE A 212 61.60 -53.23 3.73
N VAL A 213 60.40 -53.50 3.22
CA VAL A 213 59.14 -53.23 3.94
C VAL A 213 59.10 -54.04 5.24
N LYS A 214 59.48 -55.32 5.19
CA LYS A 214 59.49 -56.19 6.38
C LYS A 214 60.46 -55.73 7.47
N SER A 215 61.63 -55.23 7.08
CA SER A 215 62.71 -54.88 8.03
C SER A 215 62.56 -53.48 8.63
N THR A 216 62.01 -52.53 7.87
CA THR A 216 61.88 -51.12 8.27
C THR A 216 60.47 -50.78 8.75
N GLY A 217 59.47 -51.56 8.33
CA GLY A 217 58.05 -51.25 8.51
C GLY A 217 57.60 -50.00 7.74
N VAL A 218 58.39 -49.54 6.77
CA VAL A 218 58.07 -48.41 5.89
C VAL A 218 57.56 -48.96 4.57
N ASP A 219 56.39 -48.50 4.12
CA ASP A 219 55.85 -48.91 2.85
C ASP A 219 56.67 -48.31 1.70
N ALA A 220 56.77 -49.03 0.58
CA ALA A 220 57.56 -48.61 -0.57
C ALA A 220 57.03 -49.22 -1.87
N THR A 221 57.40 -48.58 -2.97
CA THR A 221 57.16 -49.06 -4.34
C THR A 221 58.49 -49.20 -5.07
N TYR A 222 58.43 -49.68 -6.32
CA TYR A 222 59.59 -49.71 -7.20
C TYR A 222 59.23 -49.13 -8.57
N GLU A 223 60.22 -48.55 -9.25
CA GLU A 223 60.04 -47.98 -10.59
C GLU A 223 61.25 -48.25 -11.47
N ALA A 224 61.03 -48.36 -12.78
CA ALA A 224 62.10 -48.58 -13.75
C ALA A 224 62.92 -47.29 -13.95
N VAL A 225 64.24 -47.39 -13.82
CA VAL A 225 65.19 -46.29 -14.02
C VAL A 225 66.09 -46.50 -15.24
N GLN A 226 66.14 -47.71 -15.78
CA GLN A 226 66.80 -48.02 -17.05
C GLN A 226 65.97 -49.01 -17.86
N TYR A 227 65.93 -48.78 -19.18
CA TYR A 227 65.14 -49.56 -20.13
C TYR A 227 66.04 -50.23 -21.18
N SER A 228 65.60 -51.39 -21.68
CA SER A 228 66.19 -52.09 -22.84
C SER A 228 65.15 -52.26 -23.94
N GLU A 229 65.58 -52.20 -25.20
CA GLU A 229 64.74 -52.49 -26.37
C GLU A 229 64.33 -53.97 -26.38
N THR A 230 63.11 -54.23 -26.87
CA THR A 230 62.60 -55.57 -27.15
C THR A 230 62.22 -55.71 -28.63
N TYR A 231 62.27 -56.94 -29.14
CA TYR A 231 62.10 -57.25 -30.55
C TYR A 231 61.11 -58.38 -30.77
N ASN A 232 60.24 -58.21 -31.76
CA ASN A 232 59.47 -59.30 -32.36
C ASN A 232 60.26 -59.89 -33.52
N VAL A 233 60.42 -61.21 -33.53
CA VAL A 233 61.05 -61.96 -34.62
C VAL A 233 60.03 -62.90 -35.25
N ILE A 234 59.80 -62.79 -36.55
CA ILE A 234 58.89 -63.66 -37.31
C ILE A 234 59.69 -64.39 -38.39
N THR A 235 59.67 -65.72 -38.38
CA THR A 235 60.35 -66.54 -39.39
C THR A 235 59.62 -66.50 -40.73
N GLY A 236 60.27 -67.00 -41.78
CA GLY A 236 59.61 -67.38 -43.04
C GLY A 236 58.69 -68.57 -42.87
N GLY A 237 58.04 -68.94 -43.98
CA GLY A 237 57.10 -70.04 -44.06
C GLY A 237 57.78 -71.42 -44.13
N PHE A 238 57.27 -72.35 -43.35
CA PHE A 238 57.58 -73.77 -43.36
C PHE A 238 56.37 -74.56 -43.86
N TYR A 239 56.59 -75.59 -44.68
CA TYR A 239 55.52 -76.44 -45.20
C TYR A 239 55.15 -77.53 -44.19
N GLY A 240 53.86 -77.59 -43.82
CA GLY A 240 53.29 -78.56 -42.88
C GLY A 240 53.32 -78.11 -41.41
N GLU A 241 52.20 -78.30 -40.72
CA GLU A 241 52.00 -77.86 -39.33
C GLU A 241 52.90 -78.64 -38.34
N GLU A 242 52.96 -79.97 -38.47
CA GLU A 242 53.84 -80.81 -37.63
C GLU A 242 55.32 -80.46 -37.82
N THR A 243 55.71 -80.11 -39.05
CA THR A 243 57.07 -79.70 -39.40
C THR A 243 57.45 -78.41 -38.67
N VAL A 244 56.63 -77.35 -38.77
CA VAL A 244 56.92 -76.07 -38.12
C VAL A 244 56.91 -76.19 -36.60
N GLN A 245 56.05 -77.06 -36.04
CA GLN A 245 56.01 -77.30 -34.61
C GLN A 245 57.28 -78.02 -34.13
N SER A 246 57.80 -78.97 -34.92
CA SER A 246 59.08 -79.62 -34.65
C SER A 246 60.25 -78.63 -34.72
N VAL A 247 60.20 -77.68 -35.66
CA VAL A 247 61.19 -76.58 -35.76
C VAL A 247 61.13 -75.67 -34.54
N LEU A 248 59.95 -75.24 -34.11
CA LEU A 248 59.77 -74.42 -32.91
C LEU A 248 60.29 -75.14 -31.66
N ASN A 249 59.97 -76.43 -31.50
CA ASN A 249 60.45 -77.22 -30.37
C ASN A 249 61.99 -77.31 -30.34
N ARG A 250 62.63 -77.43 -31.51
CA ARG A 250 64.10 -77.44 -31.61
C ARG A 250 64.70 -76.08 -31.22
N ILE A 251 64.15 -74.98 -31.75
CA ILE A 251 64.59 -73.62 -31.41
C ILE A 251 64.43 -73.36 -29.90
N ASN A 252 63.30 -73.77 -29.31
CA ASN A 252 63.03 -73.61 -27.88
C ASN A 252 64.05 -74.42 -27.05
N SER A 253 64.30 -75.68 -27.40
CA SER A 253 65.29 -76.52 -26.70
C SER A 253 66.70 -75.94 -26.76
N ASP A 254 67.10 -75.36 -27.90
CA ASP A 254 68.47 -74.89 -28.10
C ASP A 254 68.73 -73.51 -27.48
N LEU A 255 67.73 -72.63 -27.46
CA LEU A 255 67.88 -71.21 -27.07
C LEU A 255 67.07 -70.80 -25.83
N GLY A 256 66.15 -71.63 -25.36
CA GLY A 256 65.25 -71.31 -24.24
C GLY A 256 64.24 -70.21 -24.59
N VAL A 257 63.86 -70.09 -25.86
CA VAL A 257 62.89 -69.07 -26.33
C VAL A 257 61.52 -69.67 -26.57
N THR A 258 60.47 -68.92 -26.22
CA THR A 258 59.10 -69.28 -26.51
C THR A 258 58.62 -68.57 -27.77
N GLY A 259 58.04 -69.32 -28.70
CA GLY A 259 57.44 -68.79 -29.92
C GLY A 259 56.04 -69.35 -30.14
N THR A 260 55.29 -68.74 -31.06
CA THR A 260 53.94 -69.14 -31.44
C THR A 260 53.91 -69.47 -32.93
N VAL A 261 53.37 -70.64 -33.28
CA VAL A 261 53.15 -71.02 -34.68
C VAL A 261 51.92 -70.28 -35.21
N LEU A 262 52.04 -69.70 -36.41
CA LEU A 262 50.97 -68.97 -37.10
C LEU A 262 50.82 -69.52 -38.52
N GLN A 263 49.61 -69.84 -38.94
CA GLN A 263 49.33 -70.15 -40.35
C GLN A 263 49.45 -68.89 -41.20
N THR A 264 50.09 -69.00 -42.37
CA THR A 264 50.16 -67.90 -43.35
C THR A 264 48.91 -67.87 -44.23
N ASN A 265 48.84 -66.91 -45.16
CA ASN A 265 47.76 -66.86 -46.16
C ASN A 265 47.91 -67.90 -47.30
N LEU A 266 49.00 -68.68 -47.30
CA LEU A 266 49.21 -69.78 -48.24
C LEU A 266 48.84 -71.11 -47.59
N GLU A 267 48.15 -71.97 -48.34
CA GLU A 267 47.73 -73.29 -47.87
C GLU A 267 48.93 -74.14 -47.43
N ASN A 268 48.83 -74.76 -46.25
CA ASN A 268 49.88 -75.60 -45.64
C ASN A 268 51.24 -74.91 -45.36
N ILE A 269 51.32 -73.56 -45.34
CA ILE A 269 52.54 -72.83 -44.97
C ILE A 269 52.34 -72.11 -43.63
N TYR A 270 53.26 -72.31 -42.69
CA TYR A 270 53.22 -71.75 -41.33
C TYR A 270 54.52 -71.03 -40.97
N GLN A 271 54.44 -69.99 -40.14
CA GLN A 271 55.60 -69.24 -39.63
C GLN A 271 55.64 -69.28 -38.09
N ILE A 272 56.77 -68.92 -37.50
CA ILE A 272 56.94 -68.85 -36.05
C ILE A 272 57.15 -67.39 -35.67
N LYS A 273 56.35 -66.89 -34.73
CA LYS A 273 56.47 -65.56 -34.13
C LYS A 273 57.03 -65.66 -32.72
N PHE A 274 58.12 -64.95 -32.45
CA PHE A 274 58.71 -64.77 -31.13
C PHE A 274 58.46 -63.34 -30.69
N ASP A 275 57.74 -63.18 -29.57
CA ASP A 275 57.34 -61.86 -29.08
C ASP A 275 58.27 -61.35 -27.99
N SER A 276 58.59 -60.05 -28.05
CA SER A 276 59.26 -59.30 -26.97
C SER A 276 60.59 -59.88 -26.49
N LEU A 277 61.43 -60.34 -27.43
CA LEU A 277 62.78 -60.81 -27.13
C LEU A 277 63.69 -59.64 -26.73
N SER A 278 64.52 -59.82 -25.70
CA SER A 278 65.61 -58.86 -25.42
C SER A 278 66.59 -58.79 -26.59
N GLU A 279 67.31 -57.68 -26.76
CA GLU A 279 68.31 -57.51 -27.83
C GLU A 279 69.33 -58.67 -27.89
N SER A 280 69.80 -59.13 -26.73
CA SER A 280 70.71 -60.28 -26.64
C SER A 280 70.08 -61.58 -27.15
N MET A 281 68.81 -61.83 -26.79
CA MET A 281 68.11 -63.04 -27.21
C MET A 281 67.69 -63.00 -28.68
N MET A 282 67.25 -61.83 -29.16
CA MET A 282 67.00 -61.57 -30.57
C MET A 282 68.27 -61.85 -31.38
N THR A 283 69.43 -61.35 -30.95
CA THR A 283 70.71 -61.59 -31.64
C THR A 283 71.06 -63.08 -31.71
N LYS A 284 70.86 -63.83 -30.62
CA LYS A 284 71.08 -65.29 -30.58
C LYS A 284 70.12 -66.03 -31.53
N LEU A 285 68.83 -65.68 -31.50
CA LEU A 285 67.83 -66.28 -32.36
C LEU A 285 68.10 -65.95 -33.84
N SER A 286 68.39 -64.68 -34.15
CA SER A 286 68.80 -64.22 -35.47
C SER A 286 70.00 -65.00 -36.02
N LYS A 287 71.01 -65.23 -35.19
CA LYS A 287 72.15 -66.08 -35.57
C LYS A 287 71.72 -67.52 -35.83
N TYR A 288 70.91 -68.12 -34.96
CA TYR A 288 70.42 -69.48 -35.12
C TYR A 288 69.61 -69.67 -36.40
N LEU A 289 68.72 -68.73 -36.72
CA LEU A 289 67.90 -68.75 -37.94
C LEU A 289 68.77 -68.60 -39.19
N ASN A 290 69.74 -67.69 -39.17
CA ASN A 290 70.72 -67.50 -40.25
C ASN A 290 71.58 -68.76 -40.48
N ASP A 291 72.10 -69.37 -39.42
CA ASP A 291 72.95 -70.58 -39.50
C ASP A 291 72.18 -71.78 -40.11
N ASN A 292 70.84 -71.78 -40.02
CA ASN A 292 69.96 -72.77 -40.65
C ASN A 292 69.41 -72.35 -42.02
N ASN A 293 69.87 -71.22 -42.59
CA ASN A 293 69.39 -70.62 -43.84
C ASN A 293 67.87 -70.35 -43.84
N TRP A 294 67.29 -69.99 -42.70
CA TRP A 294 65.87 -69.63 -42.59
C TRP A 294 65.69 -68.12 -42.60
N TRP A 295 64.84 -67.64 -43.52
CA TRP A 295 64.47 -66.23 -43.56
C TRP A 295 63.71 -65.83 -42.29
N TYR A 296 63.88 -64.58 -41.85
CA TYR A 296 63.09 -63.97 -40.79
C TYR A 296 63.05 -62.45 -40.93
N SER A 297 62.12 -61.83 -40.22
CA SER A 297 62.07 -60.39 -39.99
C SER A 297 62.14 -60.11 -38.49
N ALA A 298 62.88 -59.07 -38.10
CA ALA A 298 62.96 -58.60 -36.73
C ALA A 298 62.54 -57.13 -36.68
N SER A 299 61.71 -56.75 -35.71
CA SER A 299 61.26 -55.38 -35.53
C SER A 299 61.23 -55.01 -34.05
N SER A 300 61.72 -53.83 -33.68
CA SER A 300 61.57 -53.33 -32.30
C SER A 300 60.09 -53.18 -31.99
N ASN A 301 59.67 -53.69 -30.83
CA ASN A 301 58.28 -53.74 -30.41
C ASN A 301 58.01 -53.05 -29.06
N GLY A 302 59.03 -52.38 -28.48
CA GLY A 302 58.89 -51.66 -27.23
C GLY A 302 60.17 -51.63 -26.38
N LYS A 303 60.01 -51.16 -25.15
CA LYS A 303 61.06 -51.12 -24.13
C LYS A 303 60.57 -51.80 -22.86
N ILE A 304 61.46 -52.55 -22.21
CA ILE A 304 61.21 -53.16 -20.89
C ILE A 304 62.17 -52.56 -19.86
N GLY A 305 61.70 -52.39 -18.63
CA GLY A 305 62.56 -51.99 -17.51
C GLY A 305 63.56 -53.09 -17.19
N VAL A 306 64.85 -52.75 -17.11
CA VAL A 306 65.93 -53.69 -16.79
C VAL A 306 66.64 -53.35 -15.48
N VAL A 307 66.59 -52.08 -15.07
CA VAL A 307 67.04 -51.63 -13.75
C VAL A 307 65.93 -50.86 -13.09
N PHE A 308 65.65 -51.19 -11.83
CA PHE A 308 64.58 -50.61 -11.03
C PHE A 308 65.14 -50.05 -9.73
N ARG A 309 64.57 -48.96 -9.22
CA ARG A 309 64.87 -48.47 -7.87
C ARG A 309 63.67 -48.64 -6.96
N ILE A 310 63.92 -48.74 -5.67
CA ILE A 310 62.91 -48.70 -4.61
C ILE A 310 62.71 -47.25 -4.16
N VAL A 311 61.45 -46.88 -3.97
CA VAL A 311 60.99 -45.55 -3.56
C VAL A 311 60.11 -45.73 -2.34
N SER A 312 60.54 -45.23 -1.17
CA SER A 312 59.69 -45.29 0.03
C SER A 312 58.46 -44.42 -0.11
N GLU A 313 57.44 -44.69 0.70
CA GLU A 313 56.38 -43.73 0.92
C GLU A 313 56.95 -42.40 1.49
N PRO A 314 56.26 -41.28 1.28
CA PRO A 314 56.62 -40.03 1.92
C PRO A 314 56.50 -40.11 3.44
N LEU A 315 57.53 -39.69 4.17
CA LEU A 315 57.60 -39.69 5.63
C LEU A 315 57.97 -38.31 6.20
N LEU A 316 57.39 -37.98 7.36
CA LEU A 316 57.80 -36.82 8.18
C LEU A 316 58.75 -37.18 9.32
N ASN A 317 58.78 -38.45 9.72
CA ASN A 317 59.58 -38.91 10.85
C ASN A 317 61.04 -39.12 10.41
N GLU A 318 61.91 -38.19 10.81
CA GLU A 318 63.36 -38.23 10.51
C GLU A 318 64.04 -39.52 11.01
N GLY A 319 63.57 -40.10 12.12
CA GLY A 319 64.06 -41.38 12.62
C GLY A 319 63.73 -42.53 11.68
N LYS A 320 62.49 -42.60 11.18
CA LYS A 320 62.05 -43.61 10.20
C LYS A 320 62.72 -43.43 8.84
N LEU A 321 62.94 -42.19 8.40
CA LEU A 321 63.74 -41.89 7.21
C LEU A 321 65.17 -42.38 7.34
N THR A 322 65.78 -42.18 8.51
CA THR A 322 67.14 -42.65 8.81
C THR A 322 67.19 -44.18 8.84
N GLU A 323 66.20 -44.84 9.47
CA GLU A 323 66.08 -46.31 9.49
C GLU A 323 65.95 -46.89 8.07
N ALA A 324 65.07 -46.31 7.25
CA ALA A 324 64.88 -46.71 5.85
C ALA A 324 66.13 -46.47 5.00
N LEU A 325 66.83 -45.35 5.18
CA LEU A 325 68.10 -45.08 4.49
C LEU A 325 69.16 -46.11 4.89
N ASN A 326 69.23 -46.43 6.19
CA ASN A 326 70.22 -47.35 6.74
C ASN A 326 70.07 -48.78 6.20
N TYR A 327 68.86 -49.23 5.87
CA TYR A 327 68.64 -50.54 5.25
C TYR A 327 69.49 -50.75 3.98
N PHE A 328 69.56 -49.72 3.12
CA PHE A 328 70.33 -49.76 1.87
C PHE A 328 71.82 -49.55 2.13
N THR A 329 72.16 -48.52 2.91
CA THR A 329 73.57 -48.16 3.13
C THR A 329 74.33 -49.22 3.91
N SER A 330 73.70 -49.93 4.85
CA SER A 330 74.33 -51.05 5.58
C SER A 330 74.69 -52.24 4.68
N ARG A 331 74.06 -52.33 3.51
CA ARG A 331 74.32 -53.36 2.48
C ARG A 331 75.24 -52.84 1.37
N ASN A 332 75.87 -51.68 1.56
CA ASN A 332 76.67 -50.97 0.55
C ASN A 332 75.89 -50.63 -0.72
N TRP A 333 74.57 -50.45 -0.63
CA TRP A 333 73.76 -49.95 -1.74
C TRP A 333 73.58 -48.45 -1.61
N TRP A 334 73.70 -47.74 -2.74
CA TRP A 334 73.45 -46.31 -2.77
C TRP A 334 71.97 -46.03 -2.48
N ALA A 335 71.70 -45.03 -1.66
CA ALA A 335 70.37 -44.49 -1.42
C ALA A 335 70.47 -43.05 -0.93
N THR A 336 69.40 -42.27 -1.09
CA THR A 336 69.34 -40.87 -0.63
C THR A 336 67.97 -40.53 -0.08
N ILE A 337 67.92 -39.55 0.82
CA ILE A 337 66.68 -38.92 1.26
C ILE A 337 66.42 -37.74 0.34
N SER A 338 65.27 -37.73 -0.32
CA SER A 338 64.84 -36.66 -1.21
C SER A 338 63.56 -36.00 -0.69
N PRO A 339 63.45 -34.65 -0.74
CA PRO A 339 62.17 -33.99 -0.51
C PRO A 339 61.15 -34.40 -1.57
N THR A 340 59.88 -34.50 -1.18
CA THR A 340 58.79 -34.83 -2.10
C THR A 340 58.05 -33.58 -2.61
N GLY A 341 58.29 -32.42 -1.99
CA GLY A 341 57.51 -31.19 -2.22
C GLY A 341 56.17 -31.14 -1.48
N MET A 342 55.72 -32.25 -0.86
CA MET A 342 54.51 -32.28 -0.04
C MET A 342 54.80 -31.71 1.36
N LYS A 343 53.92 -30.82 1.85
CA LYS A 343 54.10 -30.10 3.13
C LYS A 343 52.92 -30.34 4.08
N GLU A 344 53.21 -30.48 5.37
CA GLU A 344 52.22 -30.57 6.44
C GLU A 344 52.37 -29.44 7.45
N ASN A 345 51.27 -28.78 7.77
CA ASN A 345 51.24 -27.73 8.78
C ASN A 345 51.18 -28.35 10.17
N MET A 346 52.09 -27.95 11.05
CA MET A 346 52.21 -28.56 12.38
C MET A 346 51.37 -27.84 13.43
N THR A 347 51.08 -26.57 13.20
CA THR A 347 50.39 -25.72 14.17
C THR A 347 49.20 -25.02 13.53
N PHE A 348 48.10 -24.97 14.27
CA PHE A 348 46.83 -24.45 13.81
C PHE A 348 46.25 -23.50 14.84
N GLN A 349 45.72 -22.37 14.38
CA GLN A 349 45.02 -21.40 15.19
C GLN A 349 43.52 -21.55 14.97
N ILE A 350 42.75 -21.48 16.05
CA ILE A 350 41.29 -21.51 16.01
C ILE A 350 40.77 -20.09 15.76
N VAL A 351 39.78 -19.98 14.89
CA VAL A 351 39.12 -18.74 14.51
C VAL A 351 37.62 -18.97 14.58
N SER A 352 36.91 -18.24 15.45
CA SER A 352 35.46 -18.35 15.51
C SER A 352 34.79 -17.67 14.31
N SER A 353 33.53 -18.04 14.07
CA SER A 353 32.61 -17.23 13.28
C SER A 353 32.45 -15.83 13.93
N PRO A 354 32.11 -14.79 13.15
CA PRO A 354 31.90 -13.45 13.70
C PRO A 354 30.68 -13.37 14.64
N ILE A 355 30.88 -12.72 15.78
CA ILE A 355 29.94 -12.62 16.90
C ILE A 355 29.46 -11.16 17.02
N ASP A 356 28.15 -10.97 17.15
CA ASP A 356 27.47 -9.67 17.34
C ASP A 356 26.95 -9.45 18.77
N ASP A 357 27.10 -10.45 19.65
CA ASP A 357 26.62 -10.46 21.03
C ASP A 357 27.79 -10.49 22.03
N GLN A 358 27.83 -9.47 22.91
CA GLN A 358 28.91 -9.34 23.90
C GLN A 358 28.95 -10.50 24.90
N SER A 359 27.78 -11.02 25.31
CA SER A 359 27.69 -12.14 26.27
C SER A 359 28.23 -13.42 25.65
N LYS A 360 27.92 -13.68 24.38
CA LYS A 360 28.50 -14.82 23.63
C LYS A 360 30.00 -14.67 23.45
N LEU A 361 30.48 -13.44 23.19
CA LEU A 361 31.90 -13.18 23.08
C LEU A 361 32.63 -13.41 24.41
N ASP A 362 32.03 -13.04 25.53
CA ASP A 362 32.58 -13.27 26.87
C ASP A 362 32.63 -14.77 27.20
N VAL A 363 31.57 -15.52 26.86
CA VAL A 363 31.54 -16.99 26.96
C VAL A 363 32.65 -17.62 26.10
N ALA A 364 32.82 -17.15 24.87
CA ALA A 364 33.87 -17.64 23.96
C ALA A 364 35.28 -17.41 24.52
N LEU A 365 35.54 -16.21 25.06
CA LEU A 365 36.83 -15.87 25.66
C LEU A 365 37.10 -16.68 26.92
N ASN A 366 36.10 -16.88 27.78
CA ASN A 366 36.26 -17.61 29.03
C ASN A 366 36.59 -19.09 28.79
N PHE A 367 36.00 -19.72 27.77
CA PHE A 367 36.30 -21.11 27.41
C PHE A 367 37.82 -21.37 27.24
N PHE A 368 38.53 -20.47 26.55
CA PHE A 368 39.98 -20.61 26.35
C PHE A 368 40.78 -20.15 27.57
N LYS A 369 40.37 -19.05 28.23
CA LYS A 369 41.07 -18.52 29.41
C LYS A 369 41.07 -19.50 30.58
N GLU A 370 39.96 -20.17 30.86
CA GLU A 370 39.84 -21.18 31.93
C GLU A 370 40.77 -22.38 31.71
N LYS A 371 41.12 -22.66 30.45
CA LYS A 371 42.04 -23.74 30.05
C LYS A 371 43.50 -23.27 29.96
N GLY A 372 43.78 -22.01 30.28
CA GLY A 372 45.11 -21.41 30.18
C GLY A 372 45.60 -21.21 28.74
N TRP A 373 44.68 -21.21 27.76
CA TRP A 373 45.02 -21.02 26.35
C TRP A 373 44.96 -19.55 25.95
N TRP A 374 45.95 -19.10 25.18
CA TRP A 374 45.97 -17.74 24.67
C TRP A 374 44.81 -17.52 23.70
N VAL A 375 44.10 -16.41 23.87
CA VAL A 375 42.99 -15.98 23.02
C VAL A 375 42.90 -14.46 22.99
N THR A 376 42.55 -13.90 21.84
CA THR A 376 42.28 -12.47 21.66
C THR A 376 41.04 -12.25 20.80
N LYS A 377 40.54 -11.01 20.79
CA LYS A 377 39.50 -10.54 19.88
C LYS A 377 40.12 -9.98 18.60
N GLU A 378 39.47 -10.21 17.47
CA GLU A 378 39.78 -9.60 16.18
C GLU A 378 38.51 -8.94 15.63
N THR A 379 38.59 -7.67 15.24
CA THR A 379 37.49 -6.97 14.57
C THR A 379 37.38 -7.45 13.12
N THR A 380 36.18 -7.77 12.68
CA THR A 380 35.91 -8.28 11.33
C THR A 380 35.40 -7.18 10.40
N ASN A 381 35.37 -7.46 9.09
CA ASN A 381 34.72 -6.59 8.11
C ASN A 381 33.20 -6.87 7.97
N GLU A 382 32.63 -7.73 8.81
CA GLU A 382 31.20 -7.95 8.89
C GLU A 382 30.56 -7.01 9.91
N TYR A 383 29.38 -6.48 9.59
CA TYR A 383 28.70 -5.49 10.42
C TYR A 383 27.30 -5.96 10.82
N TYR A 384 26.81 -5.44 11.93
CA TYR A 384 25.43 -5.61 12.38
C TYR A 384 24.87 -4.32 12.96
N TYR A 385 23.54 -4.25 13.07
CA TYR A 385 22.86 -3.15 13.73
C TYR A 385 22.46 -3.56 15.15
N PRO A 386 22.89 -2.81 16.19
CA PRO A 386 22.55 -3.14 17.57
C PRO A 386 21.10 -2.80 17.91
N TYR A 387 20.46 -1.92 17.13
CA TYR A 387 19.09 -1.48 17.34
C TYR A 387 18.29 -1.55 16.05
N TYR A 388 17.00 -1.81 16.22
CA TYR A 388 15.99 -1.82 15.17
C TYR A 388 14.82 -0.94 15.62
N GLN A 389 14.15 -0.28 14.70
CA GLN A 389 12.96 0.52 14.96
C GLN A 389 11.74 -0.14 14.32
N ILE A 390 10.57 0.07 14.89
CA ILE A 390 9.28 -0.32 14.31
C ILE A 390 8.84 0.79 13.37
N VAL A 391 8.49 0.40 12.15
CA VAL A 391 8.00 1.29 11.10
C VAL A 391 6.69 0.75 10.58
N THR A 392 5.62 1.54 10.66
CA THR A 392 4.31 1.10 10.17
C THR A 392 4.22 1.17 8.65
N GLU A 393 3.24 0.48 8.09
CA GLU A 393 2.72 0.84 6.77
C GLU A 393 2.18 2.29 6.78
N PRO A 394 2.01 2.92 5.60
CA PRO A 394 1.38 4.24 5.50
C PRO A 394 -0.03 4.24 6.10
N ILE A 395 -0.26 5.12 7.07
CA ILE A 395 -1.53 5.27 7.78
C ILE A 395 -2.21 6.57 7.32
N VAL A 396 -3.45 6.46 6.87
CA VAL A 396 -4.28 7.62 6.48
C VAL A 396 -5.28 7.97 7.59
N GLU A 397 -5.74 6.98 8.35
CA GLU A 397 -6.74 7.20 9.40
C GLU A 397 -6.13 7.80 10.67
N LYS A 398 -6.60 9.00 11.05
CA LYS A 398 -6.07 9.75 12.19
C LYS A 398 -6.24 9.02 13.53
N ASP A 399 -7.30 8.23 13.68
CA ASP A 399 -7.54 7.46 14.91
C ASP A 399 -6.58 6.28 15.05
N LYS A 400 -6.28 5.57 13.96
CA LYS A 400 -5.22 4.55 13.95
C LYS A 400 -3.85 5.18 14.22
N LEU A 401 -3.57 6.33 13.60
CA LEU A 401 -2.33 7.06 13.84
C LEU A 401 -2.19 7.43 15.34
N ASN A 402 -3.26 7.94 15.95
CA ASN A 402 -3.29 8.28 17.37
C ASN A 402 -3.15 7.05 18.28
N ALA A 403 -3.82 5.94 17.96
CA ALA A 403 -3.72 4.68 18.70
C ALA A 403 -2.30 4.12 18.66
N GLY A 404 -1.68 4.12 17.48
CA GLY A 404 -0.29 3.70 17.31
C GLY A 404 0.68 4.59 18.09
N LEU A 405 0.49 5.92 18.06
CA LEU A 405 1.30 6.84 18.85
C LEU A 405 1.10 6.66 20.36
N ALA A 406 -0.13 6.37 20.80
CA ALA A 406 -0.46 6.15 22.20
C ALA A 406 0.22 4.89 22.77
N PHE A 407 0.30 3.81 21.98
CA PHE A 407 1.01 2.59 22.38
C PHE A 407 2.45 2.86 22.81
N PHE A 408 3.23 3.56 21.98
CA PHE A 408 4.62 3.88 22.30
C PHE A 408 4.75 4.86 23.47
N LYS A 409 3.90 5.90 23.50
CA LYS A 409 3.92 6.91 24.58
C LYS A 409 3.58 6.32 25.95
N THR A 410 2.61 5.42 26.02
CA THR A 410 2.20 4.77 27.28
C THR A 410 3.31 3.91 27.87
N ASN A 411 4.17 3.34 27.01
CA ASN A 411 5.34 2.56 27.41
C ASN A 411 6.60 3.42 27.62
N ASN A 412 6.50 4.76 27.61
CA ASN A 412 7.63 5.69 27.67
C ASN A 412 8.70 5.46 26.58
N TRP A 413 8.28 4.98 25.41
CA TRP A 413 9.17 4.81 24.25
C TRP A 413 9.10 6.02 23.33
N TRP A 414 10.26 6.37 22.75
CA TRP A 414 10.33 7.43 21.75
C TRP A 414 9.54 7.01 20.49
N VAL A 415 8.81 7.96 19.92
CA VAL A 415 8.01 7.76 18.71
C VAL A 415 7.86 9.07 17.95
N SER A 416 7.84 8.98 16.63
CA SER A 416 7.58 10.08 15.72
C SER A 416 6.69 9.64 14.56
N THR A 417 6.23 10.61 13.77
CA THR A 417 5.52 10.36 12.51
C THR A 417 6.32 10.93 11.36
N ALA A 418 6.47 10.16 10.28
CA ALA A 418 7.07 10.64 9.03
C ALA A 418 6.00 10.70 7.93
N PRO A 419 5.86 11.84 7.22
CA PRO A 419 5.02 11.90 6.02
C PRO A 419 5.65 11.02 4.93
N THR A 420 4.83 10.26 4.20
CA THR A 420 5.32 9.35 3.16
C THR A 420 5.48 10.01 1.78
N GLY A 421 4.99 11.24 1.63
CA GLY A 421 4.86 11.91 0.33
C GLY A 421 3.68 11.40 -0.52
N ASN A 422 3.00 10.33 -0.08
CA ASN A 422 1.84 9.76 -0.73
C ASN A 422 0.56 10.13 0.04
N SER A 423 -0.54 10.23 -0.68
CA SER A 423 -1.84 10.51 -0.09
C SER A 423 -2.89 9.50 -0.56
N GLY A 424 -3.82 9.12 0.32
CA GLY A 424 -4.90 8.17 0.02
C GLY A 424 -6.29 8.83 -0.06
N TYR A 425 -7.22 8.18 -0.76
CA TYR A 425 -8.64 8.59 -0.91
C TYR A 425 -9.53 7.92 0.16
N THR A 426 -10.53 8.64 0.69
CA THR A 426 -10.92 8.43 2.10
C THR A 426 -12.36 8.01 2.42
N THR A 427 -13.38 7.91 1.54
CA THR A 427 -14.74 7.50 2.01
C THR A 427 -15.57 6.65 1.03
N PHE A 428 -16.16 5.55 1.52
CA PHE A 428 -16.99 4.59 0.78
C PHE A 428 -18.33 4.37 1.49
N ARG A 429 -19.40 4.01 0.79
CA ARG A 429 -20.68 3.60 1.40
C ARG A 429 -21.05 2.20 0.94
N LEU A 430 -21.91 1.53 1.71
CA LEU A 430 -22.41 0.19 1.39
C LEU A 430 -23.80 0.31 0.79
N VAL A 431 -24.01 -0.40 -0.32
CA VAL A 431 -25.30 -0.47 -1.01
C VAL A 431 -25.68 -1.94 -1.14
N THR A 432 -26.82 -2.33 -0.59
CA THR A 432 -27.33 -3.70 -0.77
C THR A 432 -27.94 -3.88 -2.15
N ASN A 433 -27.98 -5.11 -2.64
CA ASN A 433 -28.88 -5.47 -3.73
C ASN A 433 -30.36 -5.22 -3.37
N PRO A 434 -31.27 -5.16 -4.37
CA PRO A 434 -32.70 -4.99 -4.14
C PRO A 434 -33.30 -6.06 -3.21
N ILE A 435 -33.98 -5.61 -2.16
CA ILE A 435 -34.66 -6.41 -1.14
C ILE A 435 -36.17 -6.30 -1.38
N LEU A 436 -36.84 -7.44 -1.51
CA LEU A 436 -38.30 -7.50 -1.65
C LEU A 436 -38.98 -7.25 -0.29
N GLY A 437 -39.85 -6.23 -0.23
CA GLY A 437 -40.69 -5.88 0.91
C GLY A 437 -40.13 -4.77 1.81
N TYR A 438 -40.95 -3.74 2.08
CA TYR A 438 -40.55 -2.58 2.89
C TYR A 438 -40.23 -2.94 4.34
N GLU A 439 -41.06 -3.78 5.00
CA GLU A 439 -40.81 -4.20 6.38
C GLU A 439 -39.45 -4.91 6.51
N LYS A 440 -39.11 -5.75 5.54
CA LYS A 440 -37.83 -6.45 5.51
C LYS A 440 -36.68 -5.46 5.39
N ALA A 441 -36.75 -4.49 4.46
CA ALA A 441 -35.72 -3.46 4.32
C ALA A 441 -35.63 -2.50 5.53
N SER A 442 -36.76 -2.23 6.19
CA SER A 442 -36.84 -1.36 7.37
C SER A 442 -36.24 -2.01 8.63
N ASN A 443 -36.51 -3.30 8.85
CA ASN A 443 -35.92 -4.06 9.96
C ASN A 443 -34.38 -4.08 9.89
N ILE A 444 -33.84 -4.15 8.68
CA ILE A 444 -32.41 -4.17 8.44
C ILE A 444 -31.78 -2.79 8.68
N LYS A 445 -32.42 -1.72 8.18
CA LYS A 445 -32.04 -0.33 8.49
C LYS A 445 -31.98 -0.11 10.00
N ASN A 446 -33.03 -0.51 10.73
CA ASN A 446 -33.11 -0.33 12.18
C ASN A 446 -32.02 -1.12 12.92
N SER A 447 -31.68 -2.32 12.43
CA SER A 447 -30.54 -3.10 12.97
C SER A 447 -29.20 -2.38 12.77
N LEU A 448 -28.98 -1.72 11.62
CA LEU A 448 -27.75 -0.95 11.37
C LEU A 448 -27.67 0.29 12.28
N GLU A 449 -28.78 1.02 12.42
CA GLU A 449 -28.87 2.21 13.28
C GLU A 449 -28.66 1.87 14.76
N ASN A 450 -29.22 0.75 15.24
CA ASN A 450 -29.02 0.26 16.61
C ASN A 450 -27.56 -0.13 16.91
N ASN A 451 -26.76 -0.41 15.86
CA ASN A 451 -25.32 -0.68 15.98
C ASN A 451 -24.47 0.57 15.65
N GLY A 452 -25.07 1.76 15.63
CA GLY A 452 -24.35 3.03 15.44
C GLY A 452 -24.05 3.41 14.00
N TYR A 453 -24.55 2.66 13.01
CA TYR A 453 -24.36 2.95 11.59
C TYR A 453 -25.52 3.79 11.04
N LYS A 454 -25.21 4.89 10.33
CA LYS A 454 -26.23 5.60 9.55
C LYS A 454 -26.69 4.74 8.38
N ALA A 455 -27.99 4.56 8.18
CA ALA A 455 -28.55 3.79 7.08
C ALA A 455 -29.89 4.36 6.59
N THR A 456 -30.16 4.24 5.30
CA THR A 456 -31.42 4.64 4.67
C THR A 456 -31.98 3.53 3.80
N THR A 457 -33.30 3.44 3.74
CA THR A 457 -34.02 2.53 2.82
C THR A 457 -34.44 3.33 1.59
N GLN A 458 -34.04 2.90 0.39
CA GLN A 458 -34.35 3.57 -0.88
C GLN A 458 -35.13 2.63 -1.79
N ALA A 459 -36.21 3.09 -2.41
CA ALA A 459 -36.91 2.33 -3.45
C ALA A 459 -36.01 2.20 -4.70
N THR A 460 -36.00 1.04 -5.35
CA THR A 460 -35.07 0.79 -6.47
C THR A 460 -35.58 1.32 -7.82
N GLY A 461 -36.79 1.89 -7.89
CA GLY A 461 -37.35 2.51 -9.11
C GLY A 461 -37.76 1.53 -10.22
N ASP A 462 -37.12 0.37 -10.31
CA ASP A 462 -37.29 -0.58 -11.42
C ASP A 462 -38.48 -1.54 -11.27
N LYS A 463 -38.94 -1.81 -10.03
CA LYS A 463 -40.11 -2.65 -9.71
C LYS A 463 -40.76 -2.22 -8.40
N GLU A 464 -42.09 -2.18 -8.36
CA GLU A 464 -42.86 -1.92 -7.14
C GLU A 464 -42.57 -3.00 -6.07
N GLY A 465 -42.31 -2.59 -4.83
CA GLY A 465 -42.04 -3.49 -3.70
C GLY A 465 -40.56 -3.84 -3.45
N TYR A 466 -39.61 -3.34 -4.23
CA TYR A 466 -38.17 -3.58 -4.02
C TYR A 466 -37.43 -2.35 -3.47
N TYR A 467 -36.56 -2.58 -2.48
CA TYR A 467 -35.83 -1.54 -1.75
C TYR A 467 -34.35 -1.91 -1.58
N LYS A 468 -33.44 -0.94 -1.68
CA LYS A 468 -32.02 -1.10 -1.32
C LYS A 468 -31.73 -0.38 0.00
N ILE A 469 -30.69 -0.80 0.70
CA ILE A 469 -30.20 -0.12 1.89
C ILE A 469 -28.90 0.57 1.54
N VAL A 470 -28.83 1.85 1.86
CA VAL A 470 -27.66 2.70 1.63
C VAL A 470 -27.16 3.20 2.98
N THR A 471 -25.94 2.85 3.33
CA THR A 471 -25.30 3.28 4.58
C THR A 471 -24.62 4.66 4.44
N GLY A 472 -24.22 5.25 5.57
CA GLY A 472 -23.32 6.41 5.62
C GLY A 472 -21.89 6.07 5.16
N GLY A 473 -21.01 7.07 5.22
CA GLY A 473 -19.61 6.92 4.80
C GLY A 473 -18.74 6.16 5.80
N PHE A 474 -18.03 5.15 5.29
CA PHE A 474 -16.92 4.43 5.90
C PHE A 474 -15.60 5.01 5.41
N LEU A 475 -14.70 5.30 6.35
CA LEU A 475 -13.36 5.75 5.99
C LEU A 475 -12.51 4.56 5.51
N GLY A 476 -11.96 4.64 4.30
CA GLY A 476 -11.08 3.61 3.71
C GLY A 476 -11.82 2.39 3.12
N TYR A 477 -11.28 1.86 2.01
CA TYR A 477 -11.90 0.74 1.26
C TYR A 477 -11.94 -0.54 2.08
N GLU A 478 -10.87 -0.88 2.79
CA GLU A 478 -10.80 -2.12 3.59
C GLU A 478 -11.81 -2.14 4.73
N ASN A 479 -12.01 -1.00 5.41
CA ASN A 479 -13.02 -0.86 6.45
C ASN A 479 -14.43 -1.01 5.87
N ALA A 480 -14.71 -0.36 4.73
CA ALA A 480 -15.97 -0.53 4.04
C ALA A 480 -16.18 -1.99 3.61
N ASN A 481 -15.17 -2.64 3.06
CA ASN A 481 -15.24 -4.03 2.60
C ASN A 481 -15.41 -5.03 3.76
N ALA A 482 -14.74 -4.82 4.90
CA ALA A 482 -14.91 -5.64 6.10
C ALA A 482 -16.34 -5.52 6.66
N ASN A 483 -16.92 -4.32 6.66
CA ASN A 483 -18.31 -4.12 7.05
C ASN A 483 -19.29 -4.68 6.00
N ALA A 484 -18.97 -4.63 4.71
CA ALA A 484 -19.74 -5.27 3.65
C ALA A 484 -19.78 -6.79 3.85
N GLN A 485 -18.61 -7.39 4.10
CA GLN A 485 -18.47 -8.82 4.34
C GLN A 485 -19.19 -9.26 5.60
N MET A 486 -19.10 -8.50 6.70
CA MET A 486 -19.89 -8.77 7.92
C MET A 486 -21.39 -8.79 7.63
N LEU A 487 -21.91 -7.86 6.83
CA LEU A 487 -23.32 -7.82 6.46
C LEU A 487 -23.71 -8.99 5.54
N THR A 488 -22.82 -9.37 4.62
CA THR A 488 -23.00 -10.55 3.77
C THR A 488 -23.03 -11.84 4.59
N GLU A 489 -22.11 -12.02 5.55
CA GLU A 489 -22.02 -13.22 6.39
C GLU A 489 -23.18 -13.32 7.38
N ARG A 490 -23.56 -12.20 8.01
CA ARG A 490 -24.62 -12.18 9.02
C ARG A 490 -26.02 -12.35 8.43
N TYR A 491 -26.23 -11.87 7.20
CA TYR A 491 -27.57 -11.75 6.63
C TYR A 491 -27.76 -12.40 5.25
N GLY A 492 -26.69 -12.92 4.63
CA GLY A 492 -26.74 -13.59 3.33
C GLY A 492 -26.98 -12.64 2.15
N TRP A 493 -26.71 -11.33 2.30
CA TRP A 493 -26.96 -10.33 1.27
C TRP A 493 -25.71 -9.93 0.52
N TRP A 494 -25.84 -9.78 -0.79
CA TRP A 494 -24.82 -9.15 -1.62
C TRP A 494 -24.81 -7.65 -1.34
N VAL A 495 -23.66 -7.16 -0.88
CA VAL A 495 -23.41 -5.77 -0.51
C VAL A 495 -22.27 -5.24 -1.37
N THR A 496 -22.52 -4.13 -2.06
CA THR A 496 -21.53 -3.47 -2.91
C THR A 496 -20.92 -2.29 -2.16
N THR A 497 -19.59 -2.24 -2.13
CA THR A 497 -18.83 -1.09 -1.63
C THR A 497 -18.76 -0.04 -2.74
N VAL A 498 -19.47 1.07 -2.57
CA VAL A 498 -19.55 2.16 -3.54
C VAL A 498 -18.70 3.33 -3.04
N LEU A 499 -17.73 3.78 -3.84
CA LEU A 499 -16.97 4.99 -3.53
C LEU A 499 -17.92 6.19 -3.44
N ILE A 500 -17.76 7.01 -2.39
CA ILE A 500 -18.43 8.31 -2.33
C ILE A 500 -17.60 9.26 -3.20
N LYS A 501 -18.02 9.45 -4.46
CA LYS A 501 -17.46 10.45 -5.36
C LYS A 501 -17.51 11.83 -4.68
N SER A 502 -16.33 12.42 -4.49
CA SER A 502 -16.07 13.72 -3.83
C SER A 502 -16.26 13.73 -2.31
N GLY A 503 -15.22 13.35 -1.58
CA GLY A 503 -15.06 13.87 -0.22
C GLY A 503 -15.09 15.41 -0.23
N PRO A 504 -15.41 16.07 0.89
CA PRO A 504 -15.54 17.52 0.92
C PRO A 504 -14.20 18.22 0.70
N THR A 505 -14.04 18.98 -0.39
CA THR A 505 -12.86 19.82 -0.59
C THR A 505 -12.89 20.93 0.44
N ILE A 506 -11.90 20.99 1.34
CA ILE A 506 -11.82 22.03 2.37
C ILE A 506 -10.84 23.11 1.91
N THR A 507 -11.36 24.31 1.72
CA THR A 507 -10.58 25.53 1.59
C THR A 507 -10.64 26.31 2.89
N LYS A 508 -9.62 27.13 3.16
CA LYS A 508 -9.57 28.02 4.32
C LYS A 508 -9.39 29.44 3.85
N THR A 509 -10.21 30.35 4.36
CA THR A 509 -10.03 31.79 4.18
C THR A 509 -9.47 32.40 5.45
N PHE A 510 -8.24 32.91 5.39
CA PHE A 510 -7.60 33.59 6.51
C PHE A 510 -8.00 35.06 6.55
N TYR A 511 -8.37 35.55 7.73
CA TYR A 511 -8.71 36.94 7.98
C TYR A 511 -7.70 37.57 8.93
N ASP A 512 -7.14 38.71 8.57
CA ASP A 512 -6.20 39.49 9.41
C ASP A 512 -6.95 40.30 10.49
N VAL A 513 -7.90 39.66 11.17
CA VAL A 513 -8.61 40.16 12.34
C VAL A 513 -8.71 39.05 13.37
N THR A 514 -8.64 39.40 14.65
CA THR A 514 -8.82 38.44 15.74
C THR A 514 -10.29 38.16 15.97
N LEU A 515 -10.61 36.97 16.48
CA LEU A 515 -11.99 36.58 16.81
C LEU A 515 -12.64 37.57 17.80
N ASP A 516 -11.88 38.08 18.78
CA ASP A 516 -12.39 39.06 19.75
C ASP A 516 -12.70 40.42 19.10
N SER A 517 -11.87 40.88 18.15
CA SER A 517 -12.15 42.11 17.39
C SER A 517 -13.45 41.99 16.59
N VAL A 518 -13.67 40.83 15.95
CA VAL A 518 -14.92 40.56 15.22
C VAL A 518 -16.10 40.52 16.18
N LEU A 519 -15.98 39.83 17.32
CA LEU A 519 -17.00 39.79 18.36
C LEU A 519 -17.38 41.20 18.85
N ASN A 520 -16.39 42.06 19.10
CA ASN A 520 -16.63 43.44 19.53
C ASN A 520 -17.39 44.25 18.48
N ALA A 521 -17.10 44.05 17.19
CA ALA A 521 -17.88 44.68 16.12
C ALA A 521 -19.31 44.14 16.05
N GLN A 522 -19.50 42.82 16.21
CA GLN A 522 -20.84 42.20 16.24
C GLN A 522 -21.70 42.75 17.37
N MET A 523 -21.14 42.90 18.57
CA MET A 523 -21.89 43.38 19.75
C MET A 523 -22.42 44.81 19.58
N LYS A 524 -21.81 45.64 18.72
CA LYS A 524 -22.29 47.00 18.41
C LYS A 524 -23.54 47.01 17.53
N MET A 525 -23.85 45.89 16.86
CA MET A 525 -24.96 45.78 15.92
C MET A 525 -26.26 45.26 16.56
N SER A 526 -26.32 45.17 17.90
CA SER A 526 -27.48 44.62 18.64
C SER A 526 -27.91 43.24 18.12
N PRO A 527 -27.02 42.23 18.14
CA PRO A 527 -27.33 40.90 17.62
C PRO A 527 -28.52 40.30 18.37
N GLN A 528 -29.40 39.58 17.68
CA GLN A 528 -30.65 39.04 18.23
C GLN A 528 -30.58 37.53 18.44
N THR A 529 -31.39 37.01 19.36
CA THR A 529 -31.54 35.57 19.61
C THR A 529 -32.92 35.22 20.14
N ASP A 530 -33.36 33.98 19.88
CA ASP A 530 -34.57 33.34 20.39
C ASP A 530 -34.30 32.27 21.46
N LEU A 531 -33.02 32.05 21.84
CA LEU A 531 -32.62 31.07 22.86
C LEU A 531 -33.39 31.23 24.18
N TYR A 532 -33.73 32.48 24.50
CA TYR A 532 -34.38 32.88 25.74
C TYR A 532 -35.89 33.14 25.56
N ARG A 533 -36.54 32.63 24.51
CA ARG A 533 -37.95 32.96 24.22
C ARG A 533 -38.96 32.69 25.34
N ASN A 534 -38.58 31.87 26.33
CA ASN A 534 -39.40 31.55 27.50
C ASN A 534 -39.02 32.35 28.76
N ASP A 535 -37.91 33.09 28.73
CA ASP A 535 -37.46 33.89 29.88
C ASP A 535 -38.35 35.14 30.01
N SER A 536 -38.46 35.64 31.25
CA SER A 536 -39.22 36.85 31.54
C SER A 536 -38.73 38.07 30.75
N ALA A 537 -39.69 38.86 30.28
CA ALA A 537 -39.49 40.12 29.57
C ALA A 537 -40.55 41.12 30.03
N TRP A 538 -40.13 42.27 30.55
CA TRP A 538 -40.99 43.23 31.24
C TRP A 538 -40.88 44.62 30.62
N VAL A 539 -42.01 45.31 30.52
CA VAL A 539 -42.10 46.72 30.07
C VAL A 539 -42.86 47.55 31.09
N SER A 540 -42.52 48.84 31.18
CA SER A 540 -43.20 49.78 32.08
C SER A 540 -44.61 50.08 31.57
N LEU A 541 -45.63 49.89 32.41
CA LEU A 541 -47.03 50.09 32.04
C LEU A 541 -47.37 51.52 31.63
N GLN A 542 -46.63 52.52 32.14
CA GLN A 542 -46.82 53.93 31.76
C GLN A 542 -46.68 54.20 30.25
N TYR A 543 -46.04 53.30 29.50
CA TYR A 543 -45.79 53.44 28.07
C TYR A 543 -46.62 52.46 27.22
N ILE A 544 -47.66 51.86 27.80
CA ILE A 544 -48.57 50.93 27.11
C ILE A 544 -49.98 51.52 27.14
N ASP A 545 -50.59 51.73 25.98
CA ASP A 545 -51.95 52.25 25.86
C ASP A 545 -53.03 51.18 26.10
N SER A 546 -54.30 51.58 26.06
CA SER A 546 -55.46 50.68 26.26
C SER A 546 -55.61 49.61 25.17
N ASN A 547 -54.93 49.76 24.03
CA ASN A 547 -54.92 48.79 22.92
C ASN A 547 -53.66 47.90 22.96
N ASN A 548 -52.92 47.90 24.08
CA ASN A 548 -51.65 47.21 24.27
C ASN A 548 -50.59 47.62 23.23
N LYS A 549 -50.52 48.90 22.87
CA LYS A 549 -49.48 49.45 22.00
C LYS A 549 -48.50 50.33 22.76
N VAL A 550 -47.24 50.30 22.32
CA VAL A 550 -46.17 51.13 22.87
C VAL A 550 -46.37 52.59 22.48
N THR A 551 -46.35 53.50 23.45
CA THR A 551 -46.50 54.95 23.24
C THR A 551 -45.17 55.72 23.24
N ALA A 552 -44.11 55.15 23.83
CA ALA A 552 -42.77 55.74 23.81
C ALA A 552 -42.14 55.64 22.41
N THR A 553 -41.22 56.56 22.08
CA THR A 553 -40.41 56.48 20.86
C THR A 553 -39.54 55.22 20.83
N SER A 554 -38.93 54.88 21.96
CA SER A 554 -38.21 53.63 22.21
C SER A 554 -38.44 53.21 23.67
N LEU A 555 -38.93 51.99 23.86
CA LEU A 555 -39.24 51.42 25.17
C LEU A 555 -38.31 50.25 25.48
N ASN A 556 -37.51 50.38 26.53
CA ASN A 556 -36.67 49.29 27.03
C ASN A 556 -37.52 48.14 27.59
N VAL A 557 -37.23 46.94 27.12
CA VAL A 557 -37.73 45.68 27.69
C VAL A 557 -36.66 45.13 28.62
N ARG A 558 -37.04 44.68 29.82
CA ARG A 558 -36.12 44.29 30.88
C ARG A 558 -36.33 42.85 31.34
N SER A 559 -35.30 42.24 31.92
CA SER A 559 -35.37 40.86 32.44
C SER A 559 -36.28 40.70 33.66
N GLY A 560 -36.61 41.79 34.36
CA GLY A 560 -37.51 41.82 35.52
C GLY A 560 -38.29 43.13 35.67
N PRO A 561 -39.27 43.18 36.60
CA PRO A 561 -40.14 44.34 36.80
C PRO A 561 -39.42 45.46 37.59
N GLY A 562 -38.58 46.24 36.91
CA GLY A 562 -37.87 47.37 37.51
C GLY A 562 -36.73 47.91 36.64
N THR A 563 -36.28 49.13 36.89
CA THR A 563 -35.21 49.78 36.11
C THR A 563 -33.80 49.27 36.42
N SER A 564 -33.62 48.57 37.53
CA SER A 564 -32.36 47.93 37.94
C SER A 564 -32.08 46.61 37.19
N TYR A 565 -33.07 46.04 36.51
CA TYR A 565 -32.92 44.83 35.71
C TYR A 565 -32.33 45.13 34.34
N ASP A 566 -31.56 44.19 33.82
CA ASP A 566 -30.89 44.32 32.51
C ASP A 566 -31.88 44.61 31.39
N VAL A 567 -31.48 45.48 30.45
CA VAL A 567 -32.21 45.72 29.21
C VAL A 567 -31.94 44.58 28.26
N VAL A 568 -32.99 43.85 27.89
CA VAL A 568 -32.92 42.67 27.03
C VAL A 568 -33.41 42.95 25.60
N ALA A 569 -34.24 43.97 25.39
CA ALA A 569 -34.68 44.41 24.06
C ALA A 569 -35.19 45.86 24.09
N SER A 570 -35.55 46.41 22.94
CA SER A 570 -36.26 47.69 22.83
C SER A 570 -37.43 47.56 21.85
N LEU A 571 -38.56 48.18 22.16
CA LEU A 571 -39.73 48.25 21.29
C LEU A 571 -39.93 49.68 20.76
N SER A 572 -40.30 49.82 19.50
CA SER A 572 -40.60 51.12 18.87
C SER A 572 -42.05 51.55 19.12
N ASN A 573 -42.31 52.85 18.96
CA ASN A 573 -43.67 53.40 19.02
C ASN A 573 -44.64 52.62 18.11
N GLY A 574 -45.83 52.33 18.62
CA GLY A 574 -46.88 51.61 17.92
C GLY A 574 -46.74 50.09 17.92
N SER A 575 -45.63 49.53 18.42
CA SER A 575 -45.46 48.09 18.58
C SER A 575 -46.56 47.50 19.48
N GLY A 576 -47.23 46.44 19.02
CA GLY A 576 -48.20 45.71 19.83
C GLY A 576 -47.50 44.76 20.80
N VAL A 577 -48.02 44.63 22.03
CA VAL A 577 -47.53 43.68 23.03
C VAL A 577 -48.62 42.73 23.51
N THR A 578 -48.28 41.46 23.70
CA THR A 578 -49.15 40.50 24.38
C THR A 578 -48.76 40.45 25.85
N ILE A 579 -49.63 40.99 26.72
CA ILE A 579 -49.41 41.02 28.17
C ILE A 579 -49.79 39.67 28.77
N LEU A 580 -48.85 39.06 29.48
CA LEU A 580 -49.03 37.80 30.20
C LEU A 580 -49.33 38.04 31.69
N GLU A 581 -48.82 39.13 32.26
CA GLU A 581 -48.95 39.44 33.69
C GLU A 581 -48.75 40.95 33.93
N ARG A 582 -49.38 41.50 34.97
CA ARG A 582 -49.17 42.88 35.45
C ARG A 582 -48.75 42.85 36.91
N LYS A 583 -47.69 43.58 37.25
CA LYS A 583 -47.13 43.62 38.61
C LYS A 583 -46.38 44.94 38.84
N ASP A 584 -46.71 45.65 39.92
CA ASP A 584 -45.97 46.82 40.44
C ASP A 584 -45.65 47.90 39.39
N GLY A 585 -46.60 48.21 38.49
CA GLY A 585 -46.40 49.20 37.42
C GLY A 585 -45.67 48.67 36.17
N TRP A 586 -45.41 47.37 36.09
CA TRP A 586 -44.80 46.68 34.95
C TRP A 586 -45.73 45.61 34.37
N ALA A 587 -45.55 45.30 33.09
CA ALA A 587 -46.20 44.20 32.40
C ALA A 587 -45.18 43.19 31.91
N ARG A 588 -45.38 41.91 32.23
CA ARG A 588 -44.65 40.81 31.59
C ARG A 588 -45.27 40.54 30.24
N ILE A 589 -44.46 40.51 29.20
CA ILE A 589 -44.91 40.36 27.82
C ILE A 589 -44.37 39.09 27.19
N LEU A 590 -45.07 38.57 26.18
CA LEU A 590 -44.53 37.54 25.31
C LEU A 590 -43.46 38.15 24.39
N LEU A 591 -42.20 37.74 24.55
CA LEU A 591 -41.09 38.21 23.72
C LEU A 591 -40.30 37.02 23.16
N THR A 592 -40.38 36.82 21.84
CA THR A 592 -39.65 35.73 21.17
C THR A 592 -38.19 36.08 20.91
N TRP A 593 -37.91 37.30 20.47
CA TRP A 593 -36.57 37.76 20.09
C TRP A 593 -36.06 38.83 21.04
N ARG A 594 -34.79 38.70 21.46
CA ARG A 594 -34.12 39.66 22.35
C ARG A 594 -32.64 39.81 21.97
N ASN A 595 -31.96 40.80 22.56
CA ASN A 595 -30.52 40.99 22.42
C ASN A 595 -29.76 39.75 22.91
N ALA A 596 -28.81 39.28 22.11
CA ALA A 596 -27.95 38.15 22.44
C ALA A 596 -26.87 38.54 23.46
N LYS A 597 -26.51 37.59 24.33
CA LYS A 597 -25.36 37.75 25.22
C LYS A 597 -24.07 37.56 24.44
N ARG A 598 -22.97 38.12 24.96
CA ARG A 598 -21.66 38.09 24.30
C ARG A 598 -21.16 36.66 24.08
N GLU A 599 -21.35 35.79 25.05
CA GLU A 599 -20.99 34.38 25.03
C GLU A 599 -21.78 33.59 23.97
N ASP A 600 -23.07 33.88 23.79
CA ASP A 600 -23.89 33.24 22.76
C ASP A 600 -23.41 33.66 21.37
N VAL A 601 -23.10 34.95 21.18
CA VAL A 601 -22.53 35.46 19.93
C VAL A 601 -21.18 34.79 19.66
N LEU A 602 -20.29 34.70 20.66
CA LEU A 602 -19.00 34.03 20.53
C LEU A 602 -19.15 32.56 20.15
N TYR A 603 -20.12 31.85 20.71
CA TYR A 603 -20.34 30.45 20.39
C TYR A 603 -20.62 30.23 18.90
N TYR A 604 -21.56 31.00 18.32
CA TYR A 604 -21.91 30.87 16.91
C TYR A 604 -20.93 31.55 15.96
N LEU A 605 -20.17 32.53 16.45
CA LEU A 605 -19.11 33.19 15.69
C LEU A 605 -17.83 32.33 15.65
N ASN A 606 -17.51 31.50 16.64
CA ASN A 606 -16.25 30.75 16.61
C ASN A 606 -16.33 29.56 15.64
N PRO A 607 -15.59 29.55 14.51
CA PRO A 607 -15.69 28.46 13.53
C PRO A 607 -15.23 27.11 14.10
N ASN A 608 -14.33 27.13 15.10
CA ASN A 608 -13.78 25.93 15.72
C ASN A 608 -14.79 25.17 16.59
N ASN A 609 -15.93 25.77 16.93
CA ASN A 609 -17.01 25.11 17.66
C ASN A 609 -17.79 24.10 16.79
N PHE A 610 -17.59 24.13 15.47
CA PHE A 610 -18.35 23.33 14.52
C PHE A 610 -17.45 22.26 13.90
N GLN A 611 -17.67 21.01 14.30
CA GLN A 611 -16.83 19.89 13.88
C GLN A 611 -17.17 19.40 12.46
N GLN A 612 -16.13 19.05 11.69
CA GLN A 612 -16.28 18.44 10.37
C GLN A 612 -17.10 17.15 10.45
N GLY A 613 -17.97 16.93 9.46
CA GLY A 613 -18.86 15.76 9.41
C GLY A 613 -20.18 15.91 10.17
N THR A 614 -20.37 17.03 10.89
CA THR A 614 -21.65 17.37 11.52
C THR A 614 -22.52 18.23 10.59
N ASN A 615 -23.84 18.21 10.79
CA ASN A 615 -24.76 19.08 10.03
C ASN A 615 -24.35 20.55 10.15
N SER A 616 -23.89 20.96 11.34
CA SER A 616 -23.45 22.34 11.59
C SER A 616 -22.31 22.80 10.69
N TYR A 617 -21.50 21.87 10.17
CA TYR A 617 -20.37 22.20 9.30
C TYR A 617 -20.78 22.70 7.91
N TYR A 618 -22.01 22.41 7.47
CA TYR A 618 -22.55 22.93 6.21
C TYR A 618 -22.74 24.45 6.20
N GLN A 619 -22.58 25.13 7.34
CA GLN A 619 -22.55 26.60 7.36
C GLN A 619 -21.32 27.15 6.62
N PHE A 620 -20.29 26.32 6.46
CA PHE A 620 -19.09 26.60 5.67
C PHE A 620 -19.19 26.11 4.23
N LEU A 621 -20.33 25.58 3.79
CA LEU A 621 -20.52 25.17 2.40
C LEU A 621 -20.25 26.36 1.48
N ASP A 622 -19.33 26.19 0.52
CA ASP A 622 -19.05 27.19 -0.50
C ASP A 622 -20.22 27.22 -1.48
N LEU A 623 -21.14 28.15 -1.22
CA LEU A 623 -22.32 28.40 -1.99
C LEU A 623 -21.99 28.92 -3.39
N SER A 624 -20.74 29.28 -3.69
CA SER A 624 -20.33 29.63 -5.05
C SER A 624 -19.99 28.43 -5.92
N LYS A 625 -19.99 27.21 -5.36
CA LYS A 625 -19.62 25.99 -6.09
C LYS A 625 -20.84 25.11 -6.35
N SER A 626 -20.95 24.66 -7.60
CA SER A 626 -21.93 23.66 -8.00
C SER A 626 -21.73 22.35 -7.23
N ALA A 627 -22.84 21.75 -6.81
CA ALA A 627 -22.89 20.42 -6.24
C ALA A 627 -22.82 19.31 -7.30
N GLY A 628 -22.74 19.63 -8.59
CA GLY A 628 -22.60 18.65 -9.68
C GLY A 628 -23.79 17.70 -9.81
N LEU A 629 -25.01 18.23 -9.68
CA LEU A 629 -26.21 17.41 -9.54
C LEU A 629 -26.62 16.66 -10.82
N ASN A 630 -27.09 15.42 -10.64
CA ASN A 630 -27.83 14.69 -11.66
C ASN A 630 -29.31 15.14 -11.66
N VAL A 631 -29.77 15.71 -12.77
CA VAL A 631 -31.12 16.30 -12.91
C VAL A 631 -32.23 15.28 -12.68
N SER A 632 -32.08 14.08 -13.25
CA SER A 632 -33.07 12.99 -13.10
C SER A 632 -33.16 12.53 -11.66
N GLU A 633 -32.02 12.36 -11.01
CA GLU A 633 -31.94 11.97 -9.60
C GLU A 633 -32.62 12.99 -8.68
N VAL A 634 -32.29 14.27 -8.84
CA VAL A 634 -32.89 15.35 -8.03
C VAL A 634 -34.40 15.40 -8.23
N ASN A 635 -34.87 15.25 -9.47
CA ASN A 635 -36.30 15.23 -9.75
C ASN A 635 -37.02 14.05 -9.07
N GLN A 636 -36.38 12.88 -9.02
CA GLN A 636 -36.97 11.67 -8.43
C GLN A 636 -36.90 11.65 -6.90
N LYS A 637 -35.80 12.14 -6.31
CA LYS A 637 -35.53 11.98 -4.88
C LYS A 637 -35.80 13.22 -4.04
N ILE A 638 -35.60 14.41 -4.60
CA ILE A 638 -35.68 15.69 -3.87
C ILE A 638 -36.94 16.47 -4.24
N LEU A 639 -37.19 16.66 -5.53
CA LEU A 639 -38.29 17.50 -6.02
C LEU A 639 -39.61 16.77 -6.21
N LEU A 640 -39.64 15.45 -6.05
CA LEU A 640 -40.87 14.68 -6.06
C LEU A 640 -41.82 15.21 -4.97
N ASN A 641 -43.06 15.50 -5.34
CA ASN A 641 -44.11 16.04 -4.46
C ASN A 641 -43.78 17.41 -3.83
N LYS A 642 -42.91 18.22 -4.44
CA LYS A 642 -42.59 19.59 -3.99
C LYS A 642 -43.45 20.67 -4.67
N GLY A 643 -44.74 20.38 -4.84
CA GLY A 643 -45.69 21.29 -5.47
C GLY A 643 -45.23 21.71 -6.88
N ILE A 644 -45.24 23.02 -7.15
CA ILE A 644 -44.85 23.58 -8.46
C ILE A 644 -43.37 23.39 -8.81
N LEU A 645 -42.53 23.02 -7.82
CA LEU A 645 -41.11 22.73 -8.03
C LEU A 645 -40.86 21.30 -8.55
N THR A 646 -41.90 20.46 -8.59
CA THR A 646 -41.79 19.09 -9.11
C THR A 646 -41.31 19.09 -10.57
N GLY A 647 -40.26 18.32 -10.86
CA GLY A 647 -39.68 18.22 -12.20
C GLY A 647 -38.78 19.39 -12.61
N LYS A 648 -38.51 20.36 -11.72
CA LYS A 648 -37.78 21.60 -12.05
C LYS A 648 -36.28 21.58 -11.74
N ALA A 649 -35.67 20.41 -11.52
CA ALA A 649 -34.25 20.30 -11.20
C ALA A 649 -33.34 21.02 -12.22
N GLN A 650 -33.69 20.95 -13.52
CA GLN A 650 -32.92 21.61 -14.57
C GLN A 650 -32.83 23.13 -14.36
N ALA A 651 -33.90 23.79 -13.91
CA ALA A 651 -33.88 25.23 -13.66
C ALA A 651 -32.92 25.63 -12.52
N PHE A 652 -32.77 24.78 -11.50
CA PHE A 652 -31.79 24.99 -10.43
C PHE A 652 -30.35 24.79 -10.93
N VAL A 653 -30.12 23.80 -11.80
CA VAL A 653 -28.81 23.58 -12.43
C VAL A 653 -28.45 24.73 -13.38
N ASP A 654 -29.41 25.22 -14.16
CA ASP A 654 -29.20 26.36 -15.06
C ASP A 654 -28.93 27.64 -14.28
N ALA A 655 -29.64 27.86 -13.18
CA ALA A 655 -29.39 28.95 -12.24
C ALA A 655 -27.97 28.91 -11.66
N SER A 656 -27.52 27.71 -11.25
CA SER A 656 -26.16 27.48 -10.76
C SER A 656 -25.11 27.82 -11.80
N LYS A 657 -25.28 27.33 -13.04
CA LYS A 657 -24.35 27.63 -14.15
C LYS A 657 -24.31 29.11 -14.49
N ALA A 658 -25.46 29.77 -14.53
CA ALA A 658 -25.56 31.17 -14.92
C ALA A 658 -25.00 32.13 -13.85
N TYR A 659 -25.17 31.80 -12.56
CA TYR A 659 -24.90 32.73 -11.47
C TYR A 659 -23.92 32.20 -10.43
N ASN A 660 -23.22 31.09 -10.73
CA ASN A 660 -22.20 30.48 -9.89
C ASN A 660 -22.67 30.32 -8.44
N ILE A 661 -23.77 29.58 -8.27
CA ILE A 661 -24.44 29.41 -6.98
C ILE A 661 -24.88 27.96 -6.77
N ASN A 662 -24.72 27.45 -5.54
CA ASN A 662 -24.96 26.06 -5.20
C ASN A 662 -26.45 25.68 -5.31
N GLU A 663 -26.73 24.64 -6.09
CA GLU A 663 -28.09 24.18 -6.42
C GLU A 663 -28.84 23.66 -5.18
N ILE A 664 -28.14 22.97 -4.27
CA ILE A 664 -28.74 22.40 -3.07
C ILE A 664 -29.16 23.50 -2.11
N TYR A 665 -28.33 24.53 -1.95
CA TYR A 665 -28.69 25.73 -1.21
C TYR A 665 -29.90 26.42 -1.83
N LEU A 666 -29.93 26.64 -3.16
CA LEU A 666 -31.08 27.25 -3.83
C LEU A 666 -32.37 26.46 -3.60
N MET A 667 -32.33 25.13 -3.73
CA MET A 667 -33.49 24.28 -3.47
C MET A 667 -33.93 24.35 -2.01
N SER A 668 -32.99 24.25 -1.06
CA SER A 668 -33.29 24.37 0.37
C SER A 668 -33.96 25.71 0.68
N HIS A 669 -33.48 26.80 0.10
CA HIS A 669 -34.04 28.13 0.28
C HIS A 669 -35.44 28.23 -0.35
N ALA A 670 -35.61 27.75 -1.58
CA ALA A 670 -36.90 27.75 -2.24
C ALA A 670 -37.95 26.94 -1.45
N PHE A 671 -37.57 25.79 -0.86
CA PHE A 671 -38.50 24.99 -0.05
C PHE A 671 -38.97 25.73 1.20
N LEU A 672 -38.08 26.46 1.86
CA LEU A 672 -38.43 27.26 3.03
C LEU A 672 -39.37 28.40 2.66
N GLU A 673 -39.01 29.20 1.66
CA GLU A 673 -39.74 30.41 1.25
C GLU A 673 -41.11 30.11 0.63
N THR A 674 -41.28 28.94 0.02
CA THR A 674 -42.51 28.57 -0.68
C THR A 674 -43.36 27.56 0.07
N GLY A 675 -42.93 27.09 1.24
CA GLY A 675 -43.58 25.98 1.93
C GLY A 675 -43.62 24.73 1.05
N ASN A 676 -42.46 24.28 0.56
CA ASN A 676 -42.30 23.18 -0.40
C ASN A 676 -43.09 23.38 -1.72
N GLY A 677 -43.07 24.59 -2.29
CA GLY A 677 -43.67 24.91 -3.59
C GLY A 677 -45.19 25.11 -3.55
N THR A 678 -45.77 25.39 -2.38
CA THR A 678 -47.23 25.46 -2.19
C THR A 678 -47.77 26.85 -1.87
N SER A 679 -46.91 27.83 -1.59
CA SER A 679 -47.32 29.20 -1.31
C SER A 679 -48.01 29.86 -2.52
N GLN A 680 -48.87 30.85 -2.27
CA GLN A 680 -49.58 31.54 -3.35
C GLN A 680 -48.62 32.25 -4.32
N LEU A 681 -47.56 32.89 -3.81
CA LEU A 681 -46.54 33.54 -4.64
C LEU A 681 -45.78 32.55 -5.53
N ALA A 682 -45.56 31.32 -5.05
CA ALA A 682 -44.90 30.27 -5.81
C ALA A 682 -45.82 29.66 -6.87
N LYS A 683 -47.10 29.46 -6.56
CA LYS A 683 -48.12 28.96 -7.50
C LYS A 683 -48.46 29.96 -8.61
N GLY A 684 -48.21 31.24 -8.35
CA GLY A 684 -48.35 32.34 -9.28
C GLY A 684 -49.44 33.33 -8.88
N VAL A 685 -49.29 34.57 -9.33
CA VAL A 685 -50.26 35.65 -9.17
C VAL A 685 -50.47 36.32 -10.51
N LEU A 686 -51.72 36.57 -10.90
CA LEU A 686 -52.03 37.39 -12.07
C LEU A 686 -51.86 38.86 -11.70
N VAL A 687 -50.85 39.52 -12.27
CA VAL A 687 -50.58 40.95 -12.01
C VAL A 687 -51.08 41.77 -13.19
N SER A 688 -52.00 42.69 -12.92
CA SER A 688 -52.56 43.66 -13.87
C SER A 688 -52.26 45.11 -13.51
N THR A 689 -51.67 45.37 -12.32
CA THR A 689 -51.21 46.69 -11.90
C THR A 689 -49.86 46.58 -11.19
N VAL A 690 -48.98 47.55 -11.39
CA VAL A 690 -47.66 47.66 -10.74
C VAL A 690 -47.46 49.11 -10.28
N ASP A 691 -47.11 49.32 -9.01
CA ASP A 691 -47.00 50.65 -8.37
C ASP A 691 -48.26 51.52 -8.57
N GLY A 692 -49.44 50.88 -8.61
CA GLY A 692 -50.72 51.55 -8.85
C GLY A 692 -51.02 51.92 -10.31
N LYS A 693 -50.16 51.53 -11.27
CA LYS A 693 -50.36 51.76 -12.71
C LYS A 693 -50.79 50.47 -13.43
N PRO A 694 -51.75 50.51 -14.36
CA PRO A 694 -52.09 49.34 -15.18
C PRO A 694 -50.91 48.83 -16.01
N VAL A 695 -50.78 47.51 -16.09
CA VAL A 695 -49.79 46.80 -16.94
C VAL A 695 -50.47 45.65 -17.69
N THR A 696 -49.84 45.12 -18.73
CA THR A 696 -50.34 43.94 -19.45
C THR A 696 -50.47 42.76 -18.48
N PRO A 697 -51.67 42.18 -18.27
CA PRO A 697 -51.86 41.11 -17.31
C PRO A 697 -50.98 39.90 -17.62
N ARG A 698 -50.15 39.49 -16.64
CA ARG A 698 -49.34 38.26 -16.75
C ARG A 698 -49.32 37.50 -15.43
N TRP A 699 -49.29 36.18 -15.54
CA TRP A 699 -48.94 35.32 -14.41
C TRP A 699 -47.46 35.50 -14.09
N VAL A 700 -47.17 35.75 -12.82
CA VAL A 700 -45.81 35.89 -12.30
C VAL A 700 -45.60 34.95 -11.14
N TYR A 701 -44.36 34.50 -10.97
CA TYR A 701 -43.98 33.50 -9.98
C TYR A 701 -42.84 34.03 -9.14
N ASN A 702 -42.79 33.67 -7.86
CA ASN A 702 -41.71 34.05 -6.95
C ASN A 702 -41.36 32.89 -6.01
N MET A 703 -40.16 32.33 -6.18
CA MET A 703 -39.72 31.12 -5.49
C MET A 703 -38.89 31.38 -4.23
N TYR A 704 -38.58 32.64 -3.92
CA TYR A 704 -37.69 33.01 -2.82
C TYR A 704 -38.21 34.18 -1.99
N GLY A 705 -39.50 34.54 -2.13
CA GLY A 705 -40.11 35.64 -1.38
C GLY A 705 -39.52 37.03 -1.68
N ILE A 706 -38.79 37.21 -2.78
CA ILE A 706 -38.03 38.44 -3.04
C ILE A 706 -39.00 39.61 -3.29
N GLY A 707 -38.80 40.72 -2.57
CA GLY A 707 -39.67 41.90 -2.66
C GLY A 707 -40.99 41.78 -1.91
N ALA A 708 -41.18 40.73 -1.10
CA ALA A 708 -42.32 40.58 -0.20
C ALA A 708 -42.06 41.30 1.13
N TYR A 709 -42.82 42.34 1.44
CA TYR A 709 -42.69 43.09 2.70
C TYR A 709 -43.80 42.73 3.70
N ASP A 710 -43.48 42.79 4.99
CA ASP A 710 -44.44 42.52 6.06
C ASP A 710 -45.72 43.36 5.88
N GLY A 711 -46.87 42.70 5.97
CA GLY A 711 -48.19 43.32 5.76
C GLY A 711 -48.64 43.49 4.30
N THR A 712 -47.75 43.40 3.31
CA THR A 712 -48.09 43.54 1.87
C THR A 712 -47.49 42.47 0.95
N ALA A 713 -46.91 41.42 1.55
CA ALA A 713 -46.07 40.40 0.93
C ALA A 713 -46.56 39.86 -0.43
N LEU A 714 -47.84 39.51 -0.54
CA LEU A 714 -48.41 38.97 -1.79
C LEU A 714 -48.38 39.99 -2.93
N ARG A 715 -48.82 41.23 -2.64
CA ARG A 715 -48.83 42.31 -3.63
C ARG A 715 -47.42 42.72 -4.00
N SER A 716 -46.60 43.10 -3.02
CA SER A 716 -45.27 43.63 -3.30
C SER A 716 -44.35 42.59 -3.95
N GLY A 717 -44.44 41.32 -3.54
CA GLY A 717 -43.67 40.22 -4.13
C GLY A 717 -44.10 39.86 -5.56
N SER A 718 -45.40 39.97 -5.89
CA SER A 718 -45.89 39.73 -7.25
C SER A 718 -45.58 40.89 -8.20
N GLU A 719 -45.74 42.14 -7.77
CA GLU A 719 -45.31 43.31 -8.54
C GLU A 719 -43.79 43.30 -8.81
N TYR A 720 -42.98 42.89 -7.82
CA TYR A 720 -41.54 42.71 -8.01
C TYR A 720 -41.24 41.64 -9.08
N ALA A 721 -41.88 40.46 -8.99
CA ALA A 721 -41.71 39.39 -9.96
C ALA A 721 -42.09 39.82 -11.39
N TYR A 722 -43.13 40.66 -11.55
CA TYR A 722 -43.48 41.26 -12.83
C TYR A 722 -42.36 42.13 -13.40
N LYS A 723 -41.81 43.04 -12.58
CA LYS A 723 -40.70 43.93 -12.97
C LYS A 723 -39.44 43.15 -13.38
N GLN A 724 -39.22 41.97 -12.79
CA GLN A 724 -38.09 41.11 -13.11
C GLN A 724 -38.36 40.12 -14.26
N GLY A 725 -39.57 40.09 -14.82
CA GLY A 725 -39.92 39.21 -15.94
C GLY A 725 -40.06 37.73 -15.56
N TRP A 726 -40.44 37.42 -14.33
CA TRP A 726 -40.58 36.03 -13.83
C TRP A 726 -41.92 35.42 -14.22
N PHE A 727 -42.12 35.22 -15.52
CA PHE A 727 -43.39 34.76 -16.10
C PHE A 727 -43.55 33.24 -16.16
N THR A 728 -42.53 32.48 -15.75
CA THR A 728 -42.62 31.03 -15.52
C THR A 728 -41.94 30.65 -14.19
N PRO A 729 -42.27 29.48 -13.61
CA PRO A 729 -41.58 28.94 -12.45
C PRO A 729 -40.05 28.87 -12.62
N GLU A 730 -39.56 28.45 -13.79
CA GLU A 730 -38.14 28.32 -14.10
C GLU A 730 -37.46 29.70 -14.17
N GLN A 731 -38.10 30.69 -14.79
CA GLN A 731 -37.62 32.07 -14.82
C GLN A 731 -37.52 32.66 -13.40
N ALA A 732 -38.47 32.35 -12.53
CA ALA A 732 -38.45 32.77 -11.13
C ALA A 732 -37.32 32.08 -10.33
N ILE A 733 -37.05 30.79 -10.59
CA ILE A 733 -35.92 30.04 -9.98
C ILE A 733 -34.59 30.70 -10.37
N ILE A 734 -34.39 30.93 -11.68
CA ILE A 734 -33.16 31.47 -12.25
C ILE A 734 -32.96 32.93 -11.84
N GLY A 735 -34.01 33.76 -11.95
CA GLY A 735 -33.95 35.17 -11.59
C GLY A 735 -33.80 35.43 -10.09
N GLY A 736 -34.38 34.58 -9.24
CA GLY A 736 -34.15 34.64 -7.80
C GLY A 736 -32.73 34.23 -7.40
N ALA A 737 -32.17 33.22 -8.08
CA ALA A 737 -30.76 32.84 -7.90
C ALA A 737 -29.79 33.97 -8.27
N LYS A 738 -30.06 34.70 -9.37
CA LYS A 738 -29.32 35.92 -9.73
C LYS A 738 -29.29 36.92 -8.57
N PHE A 739 -30.45 37.22 -8.00
CA PHE A 739 -30.57 38.17 -6.90
C PHE A 739 -29.73 37.74 -5.69
N ILE A 740 -29.80 36.47 -5.28
CA ILE A 740 -29.03 35.95 -4.14
C ILE A 740 -27.52 35.98 -4.44
N SER A 741 -27.14 35.60 -5.65
CA SER A 741 -25.75 35.56 -6.09
C SER A 741 -25.10 36.95 -6.10
N GLU A 742 -25.72 37.91 -6.78
CA GLU A 742 -25.18 39.28 -6.94
C GLU A 742 -25.14 40.04 -5.62
N ARG A 743 -26.11 39.79 -4.71
CA ARG A 743 -26.18 40.47 -3.42
C ARG A 743 -25.24 39.88 -2.37
N TYR A 744 -24.96 38.58 -2.39
CA TYR A 744 -24.20 37.92 -1.32
C TYR A 744 -23.06 37.05 -1.85
N VAL A 745 -23.37 35.93 -2.50
CA VAL A 745 -22.40 34.87 -2.82
C VAL A 745 -21.25 35.38 -3.68
N ASN A 746 -21.58 36.04 -4.79
CA ASN A 746 -20.63 36.60 -5.76
C ASN A 746 -20.62 38.14 -5.72
N HIS A 747 -21.03 38.74 -4.60
CA HIS A 747 -21.02 40.20 -4.45
C HIS A 747 -19.61 40.75 -4.66
N ALA A 748 -19.46 41.78 -5.49
CA ALA A 748 -18.16 42.29 -5.93
C ALA A 748 -17.21 42.66 -4.77
N VAL A 749 -17.77 43.26 -3.71
CA VAL A 749 -17.02 43.70 -2.50
C VAL A 749 -16.99 42.63 -1.41
N TYR A 750 -18.14 42.25 -0.84
CA TYR A 750 -18.20 41.42 0.37
C TYR A 750 -17.89 39.92 0.15
N LYS A 751 -18.18 39.36 -1.03
CA LYS A 751 -17.92 37.95 -1.40
C LYS A 751 -18.32 36.92 -0.33
N GLN A 752 -19.58 36.96 0.11
CA GLN A 752 -20.09 36.15 1.20
C GLN A 752 -20.55 34.78 0.69
N ASN A 753 -19.60 33.96 0.25
CA ASN A 753 -19.85 32.68 -0.40
C ASN A 753 -20.22 31.52 0.55
N THR A 754 -20.38 31.75 1.85
CA THR A 754 -20.88 30.74 2.80
C THR A 754 -21.97 31.33 3.68
N LEU A 755 -22.88 30.50 4.22
CA LEU A 755 -23.89 30.96 5.19
C LEU A 755 -23.25 31.66 6.39
N TYR A 756 -22.11 31.13 6.84
CA TYR A 756 -21.31 31.75 7.88
C TYR A 756 -20.88 33.18 7.48
N LYS A 757 -20.30 33.37 6.29
CA LYS A 757 -19.85 34.69 5.82
C LYS A 757 -21.01 35.63 5.58
N MET A 758 -22.17 35.13 5.14
CA MET A 758 -23.41 35.90 5.02
C MET A 758 -23.89 36.42 6.37
N ARG A 759 -23.75 35.62 7.43
CA ARG A 759 -24.14 36.04 8.79
C ARG A 759 -23.13 36.98 9.43
N TRP A 760 -21.84 36.65 9.36
CA TRP A 760 -20.82 37.30 10.20
C TRP A 760 -20.01 38.36 9.45
N ASN A 761 -19.92 38.26 8.13
CA ASN A 761 -19.07 39.07 7.25
C ASN A 761 -17.66 39.31 7.82
N PRO A 762 -16.79 38.29 7.90
CA PRO A 762 -15.50 38.43 8.57
C PRO A 762 -14.53 39.40 7.88
N SER A 763 -14.72 39.69 6.58
CA SER A 763 -13.93 40.70 5.86
C SER A 763 -14.28 42.13 6.30
N GLN A 764 -15.54 42.38 6.68
CA GLN A 764 -16.03 43.65 7.19
C GLN A 764 -17.07 43.42 8.31
N PRO A 765 -16.60 43.08 9.54
CA PRO A 765 -17.47 42.71 10.65
C PRO A 765 -18.56 43.74 10.96
N GLY A 766 -19.80 43.28 11.06
CA GLY A 766 -20.97 44.10 11.39
C GLY A 766 -21.61 44.82 10.18
N ILE A 767 -21.03 44.70 8.98
CA ILE A 767 -21.55 45.31 7.75
C ILE A 767 -22.19 44.23 6.88
N HIS A 768 -23.26 44.57 6.16
CA HIS A 768 -23.88 43.73 5.12
C HIS A 768 -24.18 42.29 5.59
N GLN A 769 -24.86 42.17 6.72
CA GLN A 769 -25.23 40.87 7.30
C GLN A 769 -26.61 40.45 6.84
N TYR A 770 -26.76 39.18 6.50
CA TYR A 770 -28.03 38.65 6.00
C TYR A 770 -29.12 38.63 7.08
N ALA A 771 -28.75 38.40 8.34
CA ALA A 771 -29.69 38.28 9.44
C ALA A 771 -29.12 38.81 10.76
N THR A 772 -30.01 39.24 11.65
CA THR A 772 -29.67 39.66 13.02
C THR A 772 -29.58 38.48 13.99
N ASP A 773 -30.29 37.37 13.74
CA ASP A 773 -30.24 36.14 14.55
C ASP A 773 -28.83 35.53 14.54
N ILE A 774 -28.21 35.44 15.71
CA ILE A 774 -26.86 34.84 15.90
C ILE A 774 -26.78 33.39 15.42
N ALA A 775 -27.89 32.65 15.48
CA ALA A 775 -27.95 31.24 15.11
C ALA A 775 -28.45 31.04 13.67
N TRP A 776 -28.66 32.11 12.89
CA TRP A 776 -29.27 32.03 11.57
C TRP A 776 -28.59 31.00 10.67
N ALA A 777 -27.27 31.09 10.51
CA ALA A 777 -26.49 30.19 9.66
C ALA A 777 -26.64 28.74 10.15
N TYR A 778 -26.50 28.51 11.45
CA TYR A 778 -26.68 27.20 12.09
C TYR A 778 -28.08 26.61 11.86
N LYS A 779 -29.13 27.42 11.85
CA LYS A 779 -30.51 26.96 11.63
C LYS A 779 -30.79 26.54 10.18
N GLN A 780 -30.05 27.09 9.20
CA GLN A 780 -30.27 26.76 7.78
C GLN A 780 -29.69 25.41 7.36
N VAL A 781 -28.62 24.95 8.02
CA VAL A 781 -27.80 23.83 7.54
C VAL A 781 -28.47 22.47 7.57
N SER A 782 -29.44 22.25 8.47
CA SER A 782 -30.05 20.92 8.60
C SER A 782 -30.84 20.52 7.37
N ASN A 783 -31.45 21.46 6.66
CA ASN A 783 -32.17 21.16 5.43
C ASN A 783 -31.19 20.89 4.29
N ILE A 784 -30.12 21.69 4.19
CA ILE A 784 -29.05 21.49 3.21
C ILE A 784 -28.43 20.10 3.36
N SER A 785 -28.04 19.70 4.58
CA SER A 785 -27.41 18.39 4.80
C SER A 785 -28.35 17.24 4.42
N LYS A 786 -29.63 17.32 4.79
CA LYS A 786 -30.65 16.31 4.42
C LYS A 786 -30.80 16.18 2.91
N LEU A 787 -30.70 17.27 2.14
CA LEU A 787 -30.77 17.20 0.68
C LEU A 787 -29.54 16.53 0.07
N TYR A 788 -28.35 16.82 0.61
CA TYR A 788 -27.13 16.10 0.21
C TYR A 788 -27.20 14.60 0.53
N ASP A 789 -27.78 14.22 1.67
CA ASP A 789 -27.94 12.81 2.09
C ASP A 789 -28.84 11.99 1.13
N LEU A 790 -29.71 12.65 0.36
CA LEU A 790 -30.60 11.99 -0.60
C LEU A 790 -29.92 11.67 -1.94
N LEU A 791 -28.75 12.24 -2.21
CA LEU A 791 -28.06 12.12 -3.49
C LEU A 791 -27.07 10.94 -3.50
N ASP A 792 -26.94 10.31 -4.66
CA ASP A 792 -26.01 9.20 -4.89
C ASP A 792 -24.62 9.70 -5.20
N THR A 793 -24.52 10.84 -5.88
CA THR A 793 -23.26 11.49 -6.26
C THR A 793 -23.40 13.00 -6.17
N TYR A 794 -22.42 13.68 -5.59
CA TYR A 794 -22.39 15.14 -5.50
C TYR A 794 -20.96 15.65 -5.27
N LYS A 795 -20.76 16.95 -5.50
CA LYS A 795 -19.57 17.70 -5.11
C LYS A 795 -19.86 18.47 -3.82
N LEU A 796 -18.91 18.43 -2.90
CA LEU A 796 -19.01 19.13 -1.62
C LEU A 796 -17.74 19.95 -1.44
N VAL A 797 -17.89 21.27 -1.32
CA VAL A 797 -16.77 22.20 -1.14
C VAL A 797 -17.06 23.08 0.07
N TYR A 798 -16.14 23.12 1.01
CA TYR A 798 -16.21 23.97 2.18
C TYR A 798 -15.17 25.09 2.10
N ASP A 799 -15.52 26.23 2.68
CA ASP A 799 -14.64 27.40 2.86
C ASP A 799 -14.73 27.84 4.33
N VAL A 800 -13.73 27.42 5.10
CA VAL A 800 -13.69 27.59 6.55
C VAL A 800 -12.94 28.89 6.88
N PRO A 801 -13.58 29.85 7.55
CA PRO A 801 -12.93 31.08 7.99
C PRO A 801 -11.93 30.78 9.12
N VAL A 802 -10.76 31.40 9.05
CA VAL A 802 -9.71 31.32 10.07
C VAL A 802 -9.37 32.74 10.52
N TYR A 803 -9.49 32.98 11.82
CA TYR A 803 -9.10 34.25 12.44
C TYR A 803 -7.64 34.20 12.91
N LYS A 804 -7.01 35.38 13.01
CA LYS A 804 -5.63 35.57 13.45
C LYS A 804 -5.39 35.15 14.90
#